data_AF-A0A094G0K3-F1
#
_entry.id   AF-A0A094G0K3-F1
#
_cell.length_a   1.000
_cell.length_b   1.000
_cell.length_c   1.000
_cell.angle_alpha   90.00
_cell.angle_beta   90.00
_cell.angle_gamma   90.00
#
_symmetry.space_group_name_H-M   'P 1'
#
loop_
_entity.id
_entity.type
_entity.pdbx_description
1 polymer ?
#
loop_
_entity_poly.entity_id
_entity_poly.type
_entity_poly.pdbx_seq_one_letter_code
_entity_poly.pdbx_strand_id
1 'polypeptide(L)'
;MKLTTAIAALAPAACHALVGNNWSFENSPDGGLKDITFPMLLTNAPHETQFYFAQQFNFGGTGAMGYTGLQPNPDADGKAKIRGVFSSFTAGTTTTDPNCHDGADGGPGVSCGVIMNGNYSDKIIMVVEHKSGTTWQGTAVDTVTGGSIHVGSWTLPAGTTGILSTQMGFVEDYKGSDGAGCSAMPKTEVSFFNPTTTTAGAGAGVVQKPYEYGDCTGKAGFVVTELEGRPKQLGYLVATCRDRKIKCDGSLPVCLKCQKSQKACCRPGQQLKYVMHSADPTLQQLVIKAEELRDEVTQQNQNKDNWDVLEAKSTVTNNSEIALQNPVVAALFQHYIDFLAPWYDLNDSQNLFTTLVPARALATPILFKALIAFSACHKAGTSSTYDGIGAIYHASCVRDLLAALGDASGELQGDYLAATCLLRSFEILSRGTRHQQHLLGAYAFATSGPIDLSVRGYPQAGTWNYLREEITVALECRRPVRISSPFEFVPTWDMPDDMWANAISHILAKIVNFFFEEETGVGTLAMSTALGTLAKDVASWRAHLPKSFRPFSMAPKLGNPFPSIWMVQRCHIAGAQYCALAEILLALSRQHLSMSASDTMATEDDEACIRDKALEVCGLAYTNDNVAARVNAFGPLAFCGRYLTEESHRSGLIDMLLDFNIPTRWPVQPIIQDLQEHWQSIENP
;
A
#
# COMPACT_ATOMS: atom_id res chain seq x y z
N MET A 1 43.69 -31.64 0.28
CA MET A 1 44.42 -30.52 0.92
C MET A 1 43.40 -29.40 1.11
N LYS A 2 42.95 -29.16 2.35
CA LYS A 2 41.94 -28.13 2.67
C LYS A 2 42.60 -26.76 2.50
N LEU A 3 42.13 -25.95 1.54
CA LEU A 3 42.49 -24.53 1.47
C LEU A 3 41.45 -23.75 2.27
N THR A 4 41.81 -23.38 3.49
CA THR A 4 41.19 -22.30 4.26
C THR A 4 41.55 -20.97 3.60
N THR A 5 40.61 -20.32 2.92
CA THR A 5 40.78 -18.95 2.42
C THR A 5 40.44 -18.00 3.55
N ALA A 6 41.47 -17.48 4.21
CA ALA A 6 41.33 -16.37 5.15
C ALA A 6 41.05 -15.08 4.35
N ILE A 7 39.89 -14.46 4.59
CA ILE A 7 39.58 -13.11 4.11
C ILE A 7 40.25 -12.14 5.09
N ALA A 8 41.27 -11.42 4.62
CA ALA A 8 41.91 -10.37 5.39
C ALA A 8 40.98 -9.14 5.41
N ALA A 9 40.32 -8.94 6.55
CA ALA A 9 39.71 -7.65 6.90
C ALA A 9 40.83 -6.67 7.26
N LEU A 10 41.05 -5.67 6.41
CA LEU A 10 41.77 -4.45 6.77
C LEU A 10 40.74 -3.31 6.73
N ALA A 11 39.95 -3.19 7.78
CA ALA A 11 39.17 -1.98 8.06
C ALA A 11 39.76 -1.32 9.32
N PRO A 12 39.88 0.02 9.35
CA PRO A 12 40.31 0.75 10.54
C PRO A 12 39.35 0.48 11.72
N ALA A 13 39.86 0.67 12.94
CA ALA A 13 39.33 0.19 14.22
C ALA A 13 37.96 0.76 14.69
N ALA A 14 37.06 1.16 13.78
CA ALA A 14 35.73 1.69 14.11
C ALA A 14 34.59 1.16 13.21
N CYS A 15 34.83 0.31 12.22
CA CYS A 15 33.75 -0.25 11.38
C CYS A 15 33.23 -1.57 11.97
N HIS A 16 31.92 -1.69 12.16
CA HIS A 16 31.30 -2.96 12.53
C HIS A 16 30.63 -3.59 11.31
N ALA A 17 31.24 -4.66 10.79
CA ALA A 17 30.54 -5.57 9.90
C ALA A 17 29.45 -6.29 10.71
N LEU A 18 28.21 -6.29 10.20
CA LEU A 18 27.04 -6.75 10.96
C LEU A 18 26.44 -8.02 10.36
N VAL A 19 26.09 -7.96 9.08
CA VAL A 19 25.28 -8.97 8.40
C VAL A 19 25.77 -9.17 6.99
N GLY A 20 25.92 -10.42 6.57
CA GLY A 20 26.28 -10.82 5.22
C GLY A 20 25.12 -11.51 4.52
N ASN A 21 25.05 -11.36 3.19
CA ASN A 21 24.09 -12.06 2.33
C ASN A 21 24.81 -12.59 1.08
N ASN A 22 24.86 -13.90 0.88
CA ASN A 22 25.45 -14.43 -0.35
C ASN A 22 24.48 -14.26 -1.53
N TRP A 23 25.00 -14.03 -2.73
CA TRP A 23 24.23 -14.06 -3.97
C TRP A 23 24.94 -14.89 -5.05
N SER A 24 24.15 -15.47 -5.95
CA SER A 24 24.66 -16.29 -7.04
C SER A 24 23.71 -16.34 -8.23
N PHE A 25 24.23 -16.59 -9.42
CA PHE A 25 23.47 -17.01 -10.60
C PHE A 25 23.61 -18.53 -10.80
N GLU A 26 22.58 -19.15 -11.39
CA GLU A 26 22.55 -20.60 -11.66
C GLU A 26 23.78 -21.11 -12.45
N ASN A 27 24.30 -20.29 -13.37
CA ASN A 27 25.41 -20.65 -14.25
C ASN A 27 26.45 -19.53 -14.32
N SER A 28 27.65 -19.90 -14.78
CA SER A 28 28.79 -19.01 -15.00
C SER A 28 29.08 -18.90 -16.50
N PRO A 29 28.65 -17.83 -17.19
CA PRO A 29 28.93 -17.64 -18.61
C PRO A 29 30.43 -17.52 -18.90
N ASP A 30 30.85 -18.01 -20.08
CA ASP A 30 32.22 -17.85 -20.55
C ASP A 30 32.58 -16.36 -20.67
N GLY A 31 33.65 -15.96 -19.99
CA GLY A 31 34.08 -14.56 -19.92
C GLY A 31 33.31 -13.70 -18.89
N GLY A 32 32.42 -14.28 -18.08
CA GLY A 32 31.71 -13.61 -16.98
C GLY A 32 30.47 -12.80 -17.40
N LEU A 33 29.77 -12.26 -16.40
CA LEU A 33 28.62 -11.37 -16.59
C LEU A 33 29.08 -10.01 -17.13
N LYS A 34 28.34 -9.45 -18.09
CA LYS A 34 28.53 -8.12 -18.66
C LYS A 34 27.76 -7.03 -17.92
N ASP A 35 26.78 -7.43 -17.11
CA ASP A 35 25.97 -6.56 -16.30
C ASP A 35 25.38 -7.32 -15.11
N ILE A 36 25.04 -6.61 -14.05
CA ILE A 36 24.31 -7.14 -12.89
C ILE A 36 23.49 -6.02 -12.26
N THR A 37 22.30 -6.33 -11.76
CA THR A 37 21.47 -5.39 -11.02
C THR A 37 21.16 -5.89 -9.62
N PHE A 38 21.11 -4.97 -8.66
CA PHE A 38 20.83 -5.23 -7.25
C PHE A 38 19.70 -4.32 -6.76
N PRO A 39 18.45 -4.81 -6.70
CA PRO A 39 17.34 -4.04 -6.14
C PRO A 39 17.41 -4.00 -4.61
N MET A 40 17.13 -2.83 -4.04
CA MET A 40 17.12 -2.55 -2.59
C MET A 40 15.94 -1.63 -2.21
N LEU A 41 15.43 -1.75 -0.98
CA LEU A 41 14.35 -0.90 -0.42
C LEU A 41 14.68 -0.52 1.02
N LEU A 42 14.56 0.76 1.39
CA LEU A 42 15.11 1.35 2.63
C LEU A 42 14.01 1.85 3.59
N THR A 43 12.78 1.35 3.51
CA THR A 43 11.56 1.98 4.09
C THR A 43 11.68 2.44 5.55
N ASN A 44 12.40 1.70 6.40
CA ASN A 44 12.57 2.06 7.82
C ASN A 44 14.05 2.28 8.21
N ALA A 45 14.93 2.57 7.25
CA ALA A 45 16.29 3.00 7.55
C ALA A 45 16.27 4.44 8.09
N PRO A 46 17.06 4.75 9.15
CA PRO A 46 17.17 6.12 9.64
C PRO A 46 17.79 7.01 8.57
N HIS A 47 17.30 8.25 8.44
CA HIS A 47 17.83 9.24 7.52
C HIS A 47 19.11 9.86 8.10
N GLU A 48 20.14 9.04 8.24
CA GLU A 48 21.39 9.37 8.92
C GLU A 48 22.57 8.76 8.17
N THR A 49 23.72 9.42 8.24
CA THR A 49 24.97 8.86 7.71
C THR A 49 25.51 7.86 8.73
N GLN A 50 25.17 6.58 8.60
CA GLN A 50 25.65 5.53 9.52
C GLN A 50 25.87 4.20 8.81
N PHE A 51 24.87 3.76 8.04
CA PHE A 51 24.86 2.42 7.45
C PHE A 51 25.22 2.40 5.97
N TYR A 52 25.88 1.34 5.56
CA TYR A 52 26.08 1.00 4.16
C TYR A 52 25.42 -0.34 3.84
N PHE A 53 24.49 -0.33 2.90
CA PHE A 53 23.85 -1.53 2.36
C PHE A 53 24.50 -1.85 1.01
N ALA A 54 25.36 -2.87 1.00
CA ALA A 54 26.31 -3.09 -0.09
C ALA A 54 26.17 -4.47 -0.73
N GLN A 55 26.51 -4.53 -2.01
CA GLN A 55 26.68 -5.77 -2.78
C GLN A 55 28.07 -5.75 -3.39
N GLN A 56 28.85 -6.79 -3.08
CA GLN A 56 30.19 -6.99 -3.61
C GLN A 56 30.13 -7.91 -4.83
N PHE A 57 31.06 -7.71 -5.77
CA PHE A 57 31.24 -8.56 -6.94
C PHE A 57 32.73 -8.65 -7.30
N ASN A 58 33.11 -9.79 -7.88
CA ASN A 58 34.47 -10.03 -8.38
C ASN A 58 34.46 -10.12 -9.90
N PHE A 59 35.60 -9.90 -10.54
CA PHE A 59 35.82 -10.08 -11.97
C PHE A 59 36.76 -11.26 -12.24
N GLY A 60 36.54 -11.96 -13.34
CA GLY A 60 37.48 -12.99 -13.82
C GLY A 60 38.74 -12.38 -14.45
N GLY A 61 39.74 -13.22 -14.73
CA GLY A 61 40.98 -12.84 -15.40
C GLY A 61 42.05 -12.32 -14.45
N THR A 62 41.80 -11.17 -13.82
CA THR A 62 42.75 -10.51 -12.88
C THR A 62 42.39 -10.69 -11.41
N GLY A 63 41.16 -11.14 -11.11
CA GLY A 63 40.64 -11.22 -9.75
C GLY A 63 40.23 -9.86 -9.16
N ALA A 64 40.00 -8.86 -10.03
CA ALA A 64 39.52 -7.54 -9.61
C ALA A 64 38.21 -7.63 -8.82
N MET A 65 37.94 -6.62 -7.99
CA MET A 65 36.79 -6.59 -7.08
C MET A 65 36.17 -5.19 -7.03
N GLY A 66 34.85 -5.12 -6.88
CA GLY A 66 34.13 -3.87 -6.65
C GLY A 66 32.88 -4.04 -5.79
N TYR A 67 32.40 -2.91 -5.25
CA TYR A 67 31.18 -2.79 -4.46
C TYR A 67 30.20 -1.83 -5.13
N THR A 68 28.91 -2.07 -4.94
CA THR A 68 27.86 -1.07 -5.18
C THR A 68 26.81 -1.12 -4.09
N GLY A 69 26.18 0.00 -3.77
CA GLY A 69 25.16 0.01 -2.73
C GLY A 69 24.56 1.37 -2.45
N LEU A 70 23.76 1.41 -1.39
CA LEU A 70 23.04 2.58 -0.92
C LEU A 70 23.42 2.90 0.54
N GLN A 71 23.61 4.18 0.81
CA GLN A 71 23.80 4.71 2.15
C GLN A 71 22.65 5.67 2.47
N PRO A 72 21.90 5.45 3.56
CA PRO A 72 21.03 6.47 4.12
C PRO A 72 21.81 7.76 4.39
N ASN A 73 21.11 8.89 4.34
CA ASN A 73 21.71 10.21 4.45
C ASN A 73 20.68 11.18 5.03
N PRO A 74 21.09 12.19 5.82
CA PRO A 74 20.17 13.20 6.33
C PRO A 74 19.41 13.92 5.23
N ASP A 75 18.17 14.26 5.57
CA ASP A 75 17.34 15.11 4.73
C ASP A 75 18.04 16.45 4.51
N ALA A 76 17.93 16.95 3.29
CA ALA A 76 18.41 18.27 2.93
C ALA A 76 17.47 18.90 1.91
N ASP A 77 17.29 20.22 2.00
CA ASP A 77 16.38 20.98 1.13
C ASP A 77 14.92 20.49 1.21
N GLY A 78 14.49 20.00 2.38
CA GLY A 78 13.14 19.45 2.60
C GLY A 78 12.87 18.13 1.85
N LYS A 79 13.93 17.43 1.40
CA LYS A 79 13.83 16.16 0.66
C LYS A 79 14.71 15.10 1.27
N ALA A 80 14.22 13.87 1.23
CA ALA A 80 15.01 12.71 1.59
C ALA A 80 16.17 12.50 0.62
N LYS A 81 17.34 12.21 1.19
CA LYS A 81 18.59 12.01 0.46
C LYS A 81 19.08 10.58 0.65
N ILE A 82 19.57 9.99 -0.42
CA ILE A 82 20.21 8.67 -0.42
C ILE A 82 21.52 8.82 -1.18
N ARG A 83 22.61 8.24 -0.67
CA ARG A 83 23.88 8.22 -1.39
C ARG A 83 24.07 6.89 -2.09
N GLY A 84 24.23 6.93 -3.41
CA GLY A 84 24.65 5.78 -4.20
C GLY A 84 26.17 5.67 -4.20
N VAL A 85 26.70 4.44 -4.08
CA VAL A 85 28.14 4.16 -4.05
C VAL A 85 28.50 3.12 -5.10
N PHE A 86 29.65 3.31 -5.75
CA PHE A 86 30.22 2.38 -6.72
C PHE A 86 31.75 2.45 -6.69
N SER A 87 32.42 1.39 -6.24
CA SER A 87 33.87 1.40 -6.00
C SER A 87 34.55 0.15 -6.56
N SER A 88 35.83 0.28 -6.92
CA SER A 88 36.76 -0.80 -7.25
C SER A 88 37.90 -0.80 -6.24
N PHE A 89 38.29 -1.97 -5.76
CA PHE A 89 39.37 -2.19 -4.79
C PHE A 89 40.63 -2.76 -5.47
N THR A 90 40.76 -2.53 -6.78
CA THR A 90 41.80 -3.15 -7.60
C THR A 90 42.90 -2.14 -7.91
N ALA A 91 44.14 -2.47 -7.55
CA ALA A 91 45.30 -1.66 -7.91
C ALA A 91 45.41 -1.48 -9.44
N GLY A 92 45.69 -0.25 -9.88
CA GLY A 92 45.74 0.09 -11.30
C GLY A 92 44.38 0.36 -11.95
N THR A 93 43.29 0.39 -11.19
CA THR A 93 42.02 0.95 -11.66
C THR A 93 42.18 2.46 -11.88
N THR A 94 41.62 2.99 -12.95
CA THR A 94 41.64 4.42 -13.27
C THR A 94 40.24 4.96 -13.53
N THR A 95 40.05 6.27 -13.41
CA THR A 95 38.79 6.93 -13.74
C THR A 95 39.04 8.33 -14.31
N THR A 96 38.09 8.81 -15.11
CA THR A 96 37.99 10.21 -15.53
C THR A 96 36.65 10.81 -15.12
N ASP A 97 35.89 10.10 -14.30
CA ASP A 97 34.53 10.43 -13.93
C ASP A 97 34.51 11.42 -12.75
N PRO A 98 33.76 12.53 -12.84
CA PRO A 98 33.75 13.56 -11.81
C PRO A 98 33.16 13.10 -10.48
N ASN A 99 32.36 12.02 -10.47
CA ASN A 99 31.81 11.46 -9.23
C ASN A 99 32.79 10.55 -8.50
N CYS A 100 33.98 10.32 -9.08
CA CYS A 100 34.95 9.34 -8.61
C CYS A 100 36.26 9.99 -8.18
N HIS A 101 36.98 9.33 -7.27
CA HIS A 101 38.34 9.70 -6.88
C HIS A 101 39.22 8.45 -6.76
N ASP A 102 40.54 8.65 -6.84
CA ASP A 102 41.51 7.58 -6.62
C ASP A 102 41.47 7.10 -5.15
N GLY A 103 41.64 5.79 -4.98
CA GLY A 103 41.60 5.10 -3.70
C GLY A 103 40.22 4.53 -3.33
N ALA A 104 40.23 3.41 -2.62
CA ALA A 104 39.04 2.79 -2.03
C ALA A 104 39.36 2.32 -0.61
N ASP A 105 38.62 2.84 0.38
CA ASP A 105 38.82 2.61 1.82
C ASP A 105 40.28 2.81 2.29
N GLY A 106 40.94 3.84 1.76
CA GLY A 106 42.35 4.14 2.04
C GLY A 106 43.35 3.21 1.35
N GLY A 107 42.89 2.22 0.59
CA GLY A 107 43.70 1.30 -0.21
C GLY A 107 43.68 1.61 -1.72
N PRO A 108 44.37 0.78 -2.52
CA PRO A 108 44.40 0.91 -3.99
C PRO A 108 43.02 0.71 -4.62
N GLY A 109 42.65 1.55 -5.58
CA GLY A 109 41.34 1.43 -6.23
C GLY A 109 40.79 2.76 -6.72
N VAL A 110 39.48 2.80 -6.96
CA VAL A 110 38.70 4.00 -7.28
C VAL A 110 37.38 3.93 -6.54
N SER A 111 36.94 5.02 -5.93
CA SER A 111 35.61 5.10 -5.30
C SER A 111 34.78 6.21 -5.91
N CYS A 112 33.52 5.91 -6.19
CA CYS A 112 32.55 6.86 -6.71
C CYS A 112 31.34 6.97 -5.78
N GLY A 113 30.73 8.15 -5.74
CA GLY A 113 29.44 8.29 -5.09
C GLY A 113 28.73 9.59 -5.38
N VAL A 114 27.41 9.55 -5.31
CA VAL A 114 26.54 10.70 -5.58
C VAL A 114 25.40 10.72 -4.57
N ILE A 115 25.07 11.92 -4.08
CA ILE A 115 23.87 12.13 -3.26
C ILE A 115 22.71 12.42 -4.21
N MET A 116 21.66 11.62 -4.12
CA MET A 116 20.45 11.75 -4.91
C MET A 116 19.25 12.10 -4.03
N ASN A 117 18.31 12.86 -4.60
CA ASN A 117 16.96 12.92 -4.04
C ASN A 117 16.35 11.53 -4.19
N GLY A 118 15.81 10.98 -3.10
CA GLY A 118 15.20 9.66 -3.11
C GLY A 118 14.03 9.60 -2.16
N ASN A 119 13.23 8.56 -2.29
CA ASN A 119 12.16 8.22 -1.37
C ASN A 119 12.47 6.84 -0.80
N TYR A 120 12.57 6.72 0.53
CA TYR A 120 12.96 5.48 1.19
C TYR A 120 11.91 4.37 1.03
N SER A 121 10.68 4.74 0.65
CA SER A 121 9.61 3.81 0.29
C SER A 121 9.68 3.30 -1.16
N ASP A 122 10.52 3.89 -1.99
CA ASP A 122 10.69 3.48 -3.38
C ASP A 122 11.84 2.47 -3.49
N LYS A 123 11.63 1.43 -4.30
CA LYS A 123 12.68 0.44 -4.55
C LYS A 123 13.68 1.01 -5.55
N ILE A 124 14.96 0.98 -5.19
CA ILE A 124 16.07 1.49 -5.99
C ILE A 124 16.89 0.31 -6.51
N ILE A 125 17.22 0.31 -7.79
CA ILE A 125 18.03 -0.71 -8.46
C ILE A 125 19.42 -0.14 -8.71
N MET A 126 20.45 -0.74 -8.10
CA MET A 126 21.83 -0.47 -8.45
C MET A 126 22.22 -1.32 -9.66
N VAL A 127 22.56 -0.67 -10.77
CA VAL A 127 22.94 -1.29 -12.04
C VAL A 127 24.45 -1.15 -12.20
N VAL A 128 25.13 -2.27 -12.44
CA VAL A 128 26.55 -2.33 -12.79
C VAL A 128 26.64 -2.89 -14.19
N GLU A 129 27.20 -2.12 -15.12
CA GLU A 129 27.24 -2.52 -16.54
C GLU A 129 28.59 -2.23 -17.19
N HIS A 130 28.97 -3.12 -18.11
CA HIS A 130 30.13 -2.97 -18.98
C HIS A 130 29.85 -1.90 -20.04
N LYS A 131 30.79 -0.97 -20.24
CA LYS A 131 30.69 0.07 -21.28
C LYS A 131 31.57 -0.26 -22.49
N SER A 132 32.88 -0.29 -22.29
CA SER A 132 33.86 -0.52 -23.35
C SER A 132 35.18 -0.98 -22.73
N GLY A 133 35.98 -1.78 -23.45
CA GLY A 133 37.26 -2.29 -22.92
C GLY A 133 37.08 -2.99 -21.57
N THR A 134 37.70 -2.44 -20.52
CA THR A 134 37.55 -2.87 -19.12
C THR A 134 36.87 -1.79 -18.26
N THR A 135 36.12 -0.88 -18.87
CA THR A 135 35.38 0.21 -18.23
C THR A 135 33.97 -0.25 -17.82
N TRP A 136 33.61 0.06 -16.58
CA TRP A 136 32.35 -0.27 -15.94
C TRP A 136 31.68 0.98 -15.37
N GLN A 137 30.35 0.99 -15.37
CA GLN A 137 29.53 2.08 -14.86
C GLN A 137 28.55 1.58 -13.80
N GLY A 138 28.42 2.36 -12.72
CA GLY A 138 27.39 2.22 -11.70
C GLY A 138 26.27 3.24 -11.91
N THR A 139 25.02 2.81 -11.84
CA THR A 139 23.82 3.65 -11.99
C THR A 139 22.77 3.29 -10.95
N ALA A 140 22.11 4.26 -10.34
CA ALA A 140 20.97 4.05 -9.45
C ALA A 140 19.67 4.37 -10.20
N VAL A 141 18.71 3.44 -10.18
CA VAL A 141 17.42 3.58 -10.86
C VAL A 141 16.28 3.46 -9.88
N ASP A 142 15.45 4.48 -9.78
CA ASP A 142 14.22 4.47 -8.99
C ASP A 142 13.09 3.80 -9.79
N THR A 143 12.48 2.76 -9.22
CA THR A 143 11.46 1.96 -9.92
C THR A 143 10.08 2.60 -9.96
N VAL A 144 9.81 3.62 -9.13
CA VAL A 144 8.53 4.34 -9.10
C VAL A 144 8.57 5.50 -10.08
N THR A 145 9.61 6.31 -10.03
CA THR A 145 9.76 7.48 -10.91
C THR A 145 10.34 7.14 -12.28
N GLY A 146 11.05 6.00 -12.39
CA GLY A 146 11.84 5.66 -13.58
C GLY A 146 13.11 6.50 -13.73
N GLY A 147 13.42 7.37 -12.75
CA GLY A 147 14.61 8.21 -12.76
C GLY A 147 15.88 7.39 -12.69
N SER A 148 16.89 7.76 -13.49
CA SER A 148 18.19 7.09 -13.57
C SER A 148 19.30 8.09 -13.26
N ILE A 149 20.12 7.77 -12.26
CA ILE A 149 21.19 8.64 -11.75
C ILE A 149 22.53 7.94 -11.91
N HIS A 150 23.43 8.57 -12.64
CA HIS A 150 24.80 8.10 -12.83
C HIS A 150 25.58 8.22 -11.52
N VAL A 151 26.10 7.10 -11.01
CA VAL A 151 26.86 7.06 -9.75
C VAL A 151 28.35 7.25 -10.01
N GLY A 152 28.88 6.65 -11.08
CA GLY A 152 30.26 6.82 -11.49
C GLY A 152 30.73 5.74 -12.45
N SER A 153 31.93 5.89 -12.99
CA SER A 153 32.56 4.95 -13.91
C SER A 153 34.06 4.82 -13.65
N TRP A 154 34.59 3.62 -13.84
CA TRP A 154 36.02 3.34 -13.70
C TRP A 154 36.47 2.23 -14.64
N THR A 155 37.77 2.17 -14.91
CA THR A 155 38.42 1.26 -15.87
C THR A 155 39.40 0.35 -15.15
N LEU A 156 39.18 -0.97 -15.25
CA LEU A 156 40.04 -1.99 -14.63
C LEU A 156 41.30 -2.27 -15.46
N PRO A 157 42.35 -2.85 -14.85
CA PRO A 157 43.54 -3.29 -15.57
C PRO A 157 43.22 -4.23 -16.75
N ALA A 158 44.08 -4.18 -17.78
CA ALA A 158 43.98 -5.06 -18.94
C ALA A 158 44.01 -6.55 -18.54
N GLY A 159 43.27 -7.37 -19.28
CA GLY A 159 43.11 -8.81 -18.97
C GLY A 159 41.96 -9.12 -18.01
N THR A 160 41.31 -8.10 -17.44
CA THR A 160 40.08 -8.27 -16.66
C THR A 160 38.92 -8.67 -17.57
N THR A 161 38.16 -9.68 -17.15
CA THR A 161 36.96 -10.16 -17.87
C THR A 161 35.69 -9.72 -17.15
N GLY A 162 34.53 -10.32 -17.46
CA GLY A 162 33.26 -10.03 -16.83
C GLY A 162 33.18 -10.41 -15.35
N ILE A 163 32.07 -10.01 -14.73
CA ILE A 163 31.76 -10.26 -13.32
C ILE A 163 31.54 -11.76 -13.10
N LEU A 164 32.07 -12.30 -12.01
CA LEU A 164 31.85 -13.67 -11.59
C LEU A 164 30.41 -13.85 -11.09
N SER A 165 29.85 -15.03 -11.34
CA SER A 165 28.43 -15.32 -11.09
C SER A 165 28.04 -15.53 -9.62
N THR A 166 28.93 -15.30 -8.66
CA THR A 166 28.61 -15.39 -7.23
C THR A 166 29.52 -14.49 -6.41
N GLN A 167 28.95 -13.89 -5.38
CA GLN A 167 29.69 -13.19 -4.33
C GLN A 167 28.77 -12.96 -3.12
N MET A 168 29.17 -12.10 -2.19
CA MET A 168 28.35 -11.65 -1.07
C MET A 168 27.92 -10.18 -1.18
N GLY A 169 26.94 -9.81 -0.38
CA GLY A 169 26.65 -8.45 0.04
C GLY A 169 26.75 -8.36 1.56
N PHE A 170 26.65 -7.14 2.07
CA PHE A 170 26.78 -6.88 3.49
C PHE A 170 26.04 -5.61 3.93
N VAL A 171 25.77 -5.57 5.23
CA VAL A 171 25.35 -4.37 5.96
C VAL A 171 26.47 -4.02 6.94
N GLU A 172 26.95 -2.79 6.83
CA GLU A 172 28.03 -2.27 7.65
C GLU A 172 27.59 -0.99 8.35
N ASP A 173 27.93 -0.87 9.63
CA ASP A 173 28.02 0.42 10.30
C ASP A 173 29.44 0.95 10.09
N TYR A 174 29.59 1.88 9.13
CA TYR A 174 30.89 2.39 8.70
C TYR A 174 31.35 3.59 9.54
N LYS A 175 30.49 4.16 10.38
CA LYS A 175 30.89 5.18 11.36
C LYS A 175 31.31 4.57 12.68
N GLY A 176 30.72 3.44 13.02
CA GLY A 176 30.84 2.84 14.34
C GLY A 176 30.06 3.60 15.39
N SER A 177 29.88 2.96 16.54
CA SER A 177 29.46 3.62 17.78
C SER A 177 30.71 4.23 18.43
N ASP A 178 30.70 5.50 18.83
CA ASP A 178 31.79 6.20 19.55
C ASP A 178 32.18 5.51 20.89
N GLY A 179 32.76 4.32 20.84
CA GLY A 179 33.10 3.48 22.00
C GLY A 179 31.92 2.75 22.67
N ALA A 180 30.67 2.92 22.21
CA ALA A 180 29.48 2.40 22.89
C ALA A 180 29.12 0.92 22.54
N GLY A 181 29.83 0.33 21.58
CA GLY A 181 29.70 -1.08 21.18
C GLY A 181 28.41 -1.42 20.44
N CYS A 182 28.28 -2.69 20.02
CA CYS A 182 27.14 -3.20 19.26
C CYS A 182 25.77 -2.96 19.94
N SER A 183 25.75 -2.82 21.26
CA SER A 183 24.57 -2.51 22.07
C SER A 183 24.02 -1.09 21.88
N ALA A 184 24.78 -0.19 21.26
CA ALA A 184 24.40 1.20 21.04
C ALA A 184 24.06 1.50 19.57
N MET A 185 24.03 0.48 18.70
CA MET A 185 23.75 0.68 17.29
C MET A 185 22.30 1.10 17.05
N PRO A 186 22.05 2.11 16.22
CA PRO A 186 20.70 2.54 15.89
C PRO A 186 19.96 1.46 15.09
N LYS A 187 18.63 1.43 15.23
CA LYS A 187 17.78 0.53 14.45
C LYS A 187 17.92 0.88 12.96
N THR A 188 17.96 -0.13 12.10
CA THR A 188 18.00 0.06 10.64
C THR A 188 17.27 -1.05 9.89
N GLU A 189 16.80 -0.76 8.68
CA GLU A 189 16.06 -1.71 7.84
C GLU A 189 16.44 -1.57 6.36
N VAL A 190 16.68 -2.70 5.70
CA VAL A 190 16.87 -2.76 4.26
C VAL A 190 16.24 -4.03 3.70
N SER A 191 15.63 -4.00 2.51
CA SER A 191 15.24 -5.23 1.80
C SER A 191 16.13 -5.44 0.58
N PHE A 192 16.83 -6.57 0.50
CA PHE A 192 17.56 -6.99 -0.70
C PHE A 192 16.75 -7.97 -1.53
N PHE A 193 16.79 -7.81 -2.85
CA PHE A 193 16.07 -8.67 -3.79
C PHE A 193 17.05 -9.47 -4.68
N ASN A 194 16.56 -10.54 -5.32
CA ASN A 194 17.36 -11.34 -6.24
C ASN A 194 18.02 -10.48 -7.33
N PRO A 195 19.34 -10.63 -7.57
CA PRO A 195 20.00 -9.91 -8.64
C PRO A 195 19.53 -10.40 -10.01
N THR A 196 19.64 -9.54 -11.01
CA THR A 196 19.35 -9.92 -12.40
C THR A 196 20.49 -9.51 -13.33
N THR A 197 20.58 -10.16 -14.49
CA THR A 197 21.58 -9.86 -15.53
C THR A 197 20.98 -10.07 -16.91
N THR A 198 21.46 -9.32 -17.90
CA THR A 198 21.19 -9.53 -19.32
C THR A 198 22.26 -10.36 -20.01
N THR A 199 23.24 -10.90 -19.26
CA THR A 199 24.25 -11.80 -19.81
C THR A 199 23.63 -13.13 -20.21
N ALA A 200 23.77 -13.49 -21.48
CA ALA A 200 23.27 -14.76 -22.00
C ALA A 200 23.94 -15.95 -21.28
N GLY A 201 23.12 -16.92 -20.88
CA GLY A 201 23.60 -18.16 -20.25
C GLY A 201 23.75 -18.10 -18.74
N ALA A 202 23.59 -16.96 -18.06
CA ALA A 202 23.76 -16.85 -16.61
C ALA A 202 22.68 -17.59 -15.79
N GLY A 203 21.44 -17.65 -16.30
CA GLY A 203 20.30 -18.20 -15.56
C GLY A 203 19.74 -17.24 -14.52
N ALA A 204 18.99 -17.74 -13.54
CA ALA A 204 18.37 -16.93 -12.49
C ALA A 204 19.36 -16.53 -11.39
N GLY A 205 19.27 -15.29 -10.91
CA GLY A 205 19.99 -14.83 -9.72
C GLY A 205 19.20 -15.11 -8.43
N VAL A 206 19.91 -15.40 -7.34
CA VAL A 206 19.35 -15.64 -6.01
C VAL A 206 20.19 -14.95 -4.94
N VAL A 207 19.53 -14.35 -3.94
CA VAL A 207 20.15 -13.97 -2.67
C VAL A 207 19.81 -15.05 -1.64
N GLN A 208 20.83 -15.54 -0.93
CA GLN A 208 20.70 -16.55 0.11
C GLN A 208 20.28 -15.94 1.45
N LYS A 209 19.87 -16.81 2.39
CA LYS A 209 19.53 -16.41 3.75
C LYS A 209 20.70 -15.64 4.38
N PRO A 210 20.47 -14.45 4.96
CA PRO A 210 21.55 -13.66 5.52
C PRO A 210 22.00 -14.22 6.87
N TYR A 211 23.22 -13.87 7.26
CA TYR A 211 23.88 -14.37 8.45
C TYR A 211 24.64 -13.23 9.13
N GLU A 212 24.70 -13.24 10.47
CA GLU A 212 25.58 -12.33 11.19
C GLU A 212 27.05 -12.72 10.98
N TYR A 213 27.93 -11.73 10.88
CA TYR A 213 29.37 -11.92 10.91
C TYR A 213 30.06 -10.68 11.47
N GLY A 214 31.31 -10.79 11.91
CA GLY A 214 32.04 -9.68 12.54
C GLY A 214 31.76 -9.55 14.03
N ASP A 215 32.17 -8.42 14.61
CA ASP A 215 32.30 -8.23 16.05
C ASP A 215 30.96 -8.13 16.81
N CYS A 216 29.88 -7.93 16.06
CA CYS A 216 28.51 -7.79 16.56
C CYS A 216 27.64 -9.04 16.43
N THR A 217 28.22 -10.18 16.05
CA THR A 217 27.52 -11.48 16.02
C THR A 217 26.85 -11.78 17.37
N GLY A 218 25.54 -12.01 17.38
CA GLY A 218 24.74 -12.27 18.57
C GLY A 218 24.51 -11.05 19.48
N LYS A 219 24.88 -9.84 19.05
CA LYS A 219 24.80 -8.60 19.84
C LYS A 219 23.97 -7.50 19.18
N ALA A 220 23.68 -7.63 17.89
CA ALA A 220 23.05 -6.59 17.07
C ALA A 220 21.51 -6.68 16.96
N GLY A 221 20.86 -7.64 17.63
CA GLY A 221 19.39 -7.82 17.54
C GLY A 221 18.91 -8.21 16.14
N PHE A 222 19.70 -9.00 15.40
CA PHE A 222 19.44 -9.35 14.01
C PHE A 222 18.25 -10.31 13.82
N VAL A 223 17.28 -9.93 12.98
CA VAL A 223 16.11 -10.74 12.61
C VAL A 223 15.97 -10.83 11.09
N VAL A 224 15.67 -12.02 10.58
CA VAL A 224 15.41 -12.27 9.14
C VAL A 224 13.94 -12.59 8.94
N THR A 225 13.27 -11.86 8.02
CA THR A 225 11.86 -12.11 7.67
C THR A 225 11.71 -12.36 6.17
N GLU A 226 11.39 -13.58 5.75
CA GLU A 226 11.19 -13.85 4.31
C GLU A 226 9.93 -13.12 3.76
N LEU A 227 10.04 -12.45 2.61
CA LEU A 227 8.87 -11.95 1.87
C LEU A 227 8.36 -13.07 0.96
N GLU A 228 7.13 -13.53 1.15
CA GLU A 228 6.56 -14.47 0.18
C GLU A 228 6.34 -13.78 -1.20
N GLY A 229 7.23 -14.08 -2.16
CA GLY A 229 7.06 -13.70 -3.57
C GLY A 229 7.52 -14.82 -4.50
N ARG A 230 6.58 -15.62 -5.05
CA ARG A 230 6.81 -16.41 -6.28
C ARG A 230 5.88 -15.93 -7.40
N PRO A 231 6.33 -15.92 -8.67
CA PRO A 231 5.52 -15.52 -9.82
C PRO A 231 4.52 -16.62 -10.20
N LYS A 232 3.23 -16.28 -10.30
CA LYS A 232 2.17 -17.16 -10.86
C LYS A 232 1.77 -16.67 -12.26
N GLN A 233 2.49 -17.11 -13.30
CA GLN A 233 1.91 -17.29 -14.64
C GLN A 233 2.75 -18.24 -15.52
N LEU A 234 2.10 -19.31 -15.99
CA LEU A 234 2.61 -20.29 -16.94
C LEU A 234 2.45 -19.72 -18.37
N GLY A 235 3.54 -19.25 -18.97
CA GLY A 235 3.56 -18.84 -20.38
C GLY A 235 4.71 -17.89 -20.76
N TYR A 236 5.16 -17.10 -19.80
CA TYR A 236 6.27 -16.16 -19.96
C TYR A 236 7.14 -16.12 -18.70
N LEU A 237 7.74 -17.27 -18.35
CA LEU A 237 8.69 -17.40 -17.24
C LEU A 237 9.98 -16.58 -17.44
N VAL A 238 10.14 -15.98 -18.61
CA VAL A 238 11.32 -15.25 -19.05
C VAL A 238 10.87 -13.87 -19.56
N ALA A 239 11.29 -12.80 -18.88
CA ALA A 239 11.07 -11.41 -19.25
C ALA A 239 11.45 -11.14 -20.72
N THR A 240 12.55 -11.70 -21.19
CA THR A 240 12.95 -11.61 -22.61
C THR A 240 11.90 -12.19 -23.57
N CYS A 241 11.20 -13.26 -23.20
CA CYS A 241 10.13 -13.84 -24.02
C CYS A 241 8.86 -12.98 -23.96
N ARG A 242 8.57 -12.40 -22.78
CA ARG A 242 7.45 -11.48 -22.56
C ARG A 242 7.61 -10.22 -23.41
N ASP A 243 8.78 -9.58 -23.37
CA ASP A 243 9.05 -8.33 -24.08
C ASP A 243 9.01 -8.52 -25.61
N ARG A 244 9.35 -9.74 -26.04
CA ARG A 244 9.25 -10.15 -27.44
C ARG A 244 7.86 -10.66 -27.83
N LYS A 245 6.91 -10.69 -26.89
CA LYS A 245 5.56 -11.25 -27.06
C LYS A 245 5.54 -12.68 -27.62
N ILE A 246 6.56 -13.49 -27.29
CA ILE A 246 6.68 -14.89 -27.74
C ILE A 246 6.53 -15.87 -26.57
N LYS A 247 5.73 -16.92 -26.76
CA LYS A 247 5.46 -17.93 -25.72
C LYS A 247 6.76 -18.64 -25.31
N CYS A 248 7.08 -18.61 -24.02
CA CYS A 248 8.25 -19.26 -23.45
C CYS A 248 7.93 -20.74 -23.19
N ASP A 249 8.78 -21.64 -23.68
CA ASP A 249 8.68 -23.09 -23.44
C ASP A 249 9.13 -23.51 -22.03
N GLY A 250 9.65 -22.57 -21.23
CA GLY A 250 10.01 -22.78 -19.83
C GLY A 250 11.28 -23.61 -19.60
N SER A 251 11.83 -24.24 -20.65
CA SER A 251 13.04 -25.08 -20.58
C SER A 251 14.17 -24.38 -19.84
N LEU A 252 14.81 -25.13 -18.93
CA LEU A 252 15.96 -24.70 -18.14
C LEU A 252 17.25 -25.20 -18.81
N PRO A 253 18.37 -24.46 -18.74
CA PRO A 253 18.54 -23.14 -18.10
C PRO A 253 18.11 -21.96 -18.99
N VAL A 254 17.99 -22.17 -20.29
CA VAL A 254 17.55 -21.19 -21.30
C VAL A 254 16.38 -21.78 -22.08
N CYS A 255 15.30 -21.02 -22.23
CA CYS A 255 14.18 -21.49 -23.03
C CYS A 255 14.58 -21.62 -24.52
N LEU A 256 14.04 -22.59 -25.24
CA LEU A 256 14.34 -22.85 -26.66
C LEU A 256 14.17 -21.59 -27.52
N LYS A 257 13.23 -20.72 -27.18
CA LYS A 257 12.99 -19.45 -27.90
C LYS A 257 14.09 -18.42 -27.69
N CYS A 258 14.65 -18.32 -26.49
CA CYS A 258 15.81 -17.47 -26.20
C CYS A 258 17.08 -18.08 -26.80
N GLN A 259 17.25 -19.41 -26.71
CA GLN A 259 18.39 -20.14 -27.26
C GLN A 259 18.48 -19.99 -28.79
N LYS A 260 17.38 -20.22 -29.53
CA LYS A 260 17.34 -20.08 -31.00
C LYS A 260 17.59 -18.67 -31.48
N SER A 261 17.26 -17.67 -30.67
CA SER A 261 17.48 -16.26 -31.01
C SER A 261 18.80 -15.71 -30.49
N GLN A 262 19.61 -16.53 -29.81
CA GLN A 262 20.83 -16.09 -29.11
C GLN A 262 20.62 -14.85 -28.22
N LYS A 263 19.46 -14.78 -27.54
CA LYS A 263 19.11 -13.68 -26.61
C LYS A 263 19.11 -14.18 -25.17
N ALA A 264 19.50 -13.31 -24.24
CA ALA A 264 19.53 -13.61 -22.81
C ALA A 264 18.16 -14.04 -22.28
N CYS A 265 18.14 -14.91 -21.27
CA CYS A 265 16.93 -15.54 -20.75
C CYS A 265 16.62 -15.03 -19.34
N CYS A 266 16.20 -13.77 -19.22
CA CYS A 266 16.02 -13.11 -17.93
C CYS A 266 14.73 -13.60 -17.25
N ARG A 267 14.80 -14.23 -16.06
CA ARG A 267 13.63 -14.73 -15.30
C ARG A 267 13.36 -13.85 -14.06
N PRO A 268 12.09 -13.58 -13.66
CA PRO A 268 11.81 -12.88 -12.39
C PRO A 268 12.15 -13.77 -11.18
N GLY A 269 13.02 -13.31 -10.28
CA GLY A 269 13.48 -14.04 -9.08
C GLY A 269 12.61 -13.85 -7.81
N GLN A 270 12.81 -14.73 -6.81
CA GLN A 270 12.22 -14.72 -5.46
C GLN A 270 12.56 -13.44 -4.67
N GLN A 271 11.75 -13.09 -3.66
CA GLN A 271 11.82 -11.84 -2.88
C GLN A 271 12.18 -12.14 -1.40
N LEU A 272 13.01 -11.30 -0.74
CA LEU A 272 13.35 -11.38 0.69
C LEU A 272 13.28 -9.96 1.31
N LYS A 273 12.76 -9.79 2.54
CA LYS A 273 12.78 -8.53 3.34
C LYS A 273 13.66 -8.73 4.54
N TYR A 274 14.21 -7.66 5.07
CA TYR A 274 15.06 -7.71 6.24
C TYR A 274 14.53 -6.66 7.22
N VAL A 275 14.66 -6.90 8.52
CA VAL A 275 14.30 -5.96 9.59
C VAL A 275 15.34 -6.13 10.71
N MET A 276 16.16 -5.13 10.99
CA MET A 276 17.00 -5.16 12.22
C MET A 276 16.24 -4.44 13.33
N HIS A 277 16.11 -5.06 14.51
CA HIS A 277 15.52 -4.43 15.70
C HIS A 277 16.63 -3.97 16.65
N SER A 278 16.43 -2.79 17.24
CA SER A 278 17.35 -2.02 18.09
C SER A 278 18.02 -2.81 19.21
N ALA A 279 19.20 -2.34 19.63
CA ALA A 279 20.04 -2.93 20.65
C ALA A 279 19.71 -2.53 22.12
N ASP A 280 18.45 -2.14 22.41
CA ASP A 280 17.98 -1.84 23.78
C ASP A 280 17.65 -3.15 24.54
N PRO A 281 18.39 -3.50 25.60
CA PRO A 281 18.19 -4.74 26.36
C PRO A 281 16.83 -4.84 27.06
N THR A 282 16.21 -3.71 27.37
CA THR A 282 14.94 -3.62 28.09
C THR A 282 13.76 -3.87 27.16
N LEU A 283 13.82 -3.30 25.96
CA LEU A 283 12.89 -3.61 24.86
C LEU A 283 13.10 -5.04 24.35
N GLN A 284 14.34 -5.52 24.31
CA GLN A 284 14.66 -6.90 23.94
C GLN A 284 14.14 -7.89 24.98
N GLN A 285 14.21 -7.60 26.27
CA GLN A 285 13.53 -8.40 27.30
C GLN A 285 12.01 -8.34 27.19
N LEU A 286 11.42 -7.20 26.83
CA LEU A 286 9.97 -7.11 26.61
C LEU A 286 9.52 -7.86 25.36
N VAL A 287 10.33 -7.87 24.29
CA VAL A 287 10.10 -8.64 23.07
C VAL A 287 10.32 -10.12 23.31
N ILE A 288 11.42 -10.54 23.96
CA ILE A 288 11.67 -11.93 24.36
C ILE A 288 10.56 -12.41 25.29
N LYS A 289 10.12 -11.59 26.25
CA LYS A 289 9.03 -11.97 27.15
C LYS A 289 7.69 -12.00 26.43
N ALA A 290 7.46 -11.12 25.45
CA ALA A 290 6.30 -11.17 24.56
C ALA A 290 6.35 -12.35 23.58
N GLU A 291 7.54 -12.79 23.17
CA GLU A 291 7.79 -13.94 22.29
C GLU A 291 7.73 -15.25 23.07
N GLU A 292 8.20 -15.31 24.33
CA GLU A 292 8.04 -16.42 25.26
C GLU A 292 6.57 -16.54 25.69
N LEU A 293 5.87 -15.43 25.95
CA LEU A 293 4.41 -15.42 26.13
C LEU A 293 3.68 -15.83 24.85
N ARG A 294 4.20 -15.47 23.66
CA ARG A 294 3.66 -15.89 22.37
C ARG A 294 3.94 -17.37 22.11
N ASP A 295 5.09 -17.91 22.51
CA ASP A 295 5.50 -19.30 22.32
C ASP A 295 4.84 -20.23 23.36
N GLU A 296 4.59 -19.76 24.58
CA GLU A 296 3.77 -20.44 25.59
C GLU A 296 2.30 -20.47 25.16
N VAL A 297 1.78 -19.38 24.58
CA VAL A 297 0.45 -19.33 23.94
C VAL A 297 0.42 -20.18 22.66
N THR A 298 1.52 -20.26 21.90
CA THR A 298 1.62 -21.06 20.66
C THR A 298 1.75 -22.57 20.95
N GLN A 299 2.47 -22.98 22.00
CA GLN A 299 2.54 -24.38 22.43
C GLN A 299 1.23 -24.86 23.08
N GLN A 300 0.50 -23.99 23.79
CA GLN A 300 -0.86 -24.33 24.25
C GLN A 300 -1.90 -24.34 23.12
N ASN A 301 -1.71 -23.54 22.06
CA ASN A 301 -2.58 -23.52 20.87
C ASN A 301 -2.21 -24.52 19.76
N GLN A 302 -1.04 -25.19 19.83
CA GLN A 302 -0.67 -26.25 18.87
C GLN A 302 -1.59 -27.49 18.93
N ASN A 303 -2.43 -27.62 19.97
CA ASN A 303 -3.40 -28.71 20.08
C ASN A 303 -4.85 -28.32 19.77
N LYS A 304 -5.14 -27.08 19.35
CA LYS A 304 -6.47 -26.70 18.87
C LYS A 304 -6.40 -25.71 17.70
N ASP A 305 -6.72 -26.27 16.53
CA ASP A 305 -7.21 -25.60 15.32
C ASP A 305 -6.26 -24.60 14.64
N ASN A 306 -5.31 -25.10 13.83
CA ASN A 306 -4.66 -24.27 12.81
C ASN A 306 -4.65 -24.96 11.44
N TRP A 307 -5.28 -24.29 10.47
CA TRP A 307 -5.35 -24.63 9.06
C TRP A 307 -4.06 -24.20 8.36
N ASP A 308 -3.36 -25.13 7.71
CA ASP A 308 -2.02 -24.87 7.17
C ASP A 308 -2.10 -24.01 5.87
N VAL A 309 -1.17 -23.08 5.67
CA VAL A 309 -1.11 -22.19 4.47
C VAL A 309 -1.02 -23.02 3.17
N LEU A 310 -0.46 -24.22 3.26
CA LEU A 310 -0.42 -25.21 2.17
C LEU A 310 -1.83 -25.74 1.83
N GLU A 311 -2.65 -25.96 2.84
CA GLU A 311 -4.05 -26.39 2.72
C GLU A 311 -4.88 -25.26 2.09
N ALA A 312 -4.67 -23.99 2.50
CA ALA A 312 -5.30 -22.82 1.87
C ALA A 312 -4.93 -22.67 0.38
N LYS A 313 -3.67 -22.93 0.01
CA LYS A 313 -3.23 -22.91 -1.41
C LYS A 313 -3.93 -24.01 -2.23
N SER A 314 -4.29 -25.14 -1.60
CA SER A 314 -5.01 -26.24 -2.25
C SER A 314 -6.49 -25.95 -2.48
N THR A 315 -7.11 -25.09 -1.66
CA THR A 315 -8.55 -24.72 -1.80
C THR A 315 -8.81 -23.60 -2.80
N VAL A 316 -7.77 -22.90 -3.27
CA VAL A 316 -7.91 -21.86 -4.30
C VAL A 316 -8.04 -22.50 -5.68
N THR A 317 -9.29 -22.61 -6.12
CA THR A 317 -9.69 -23.16 -7.42
C THR A 317 -10.68 -22.22 -8.12
N ASN A 318 -10.92 -22.45 -9.41
CA ASN A 318 -12.00 -21.78 -10.16
C ASN A 318 -13.36 -22.44 -9.92
N ASN A 319 -13.40 -23.63 -9.29
CA ASN A 319 -14.64 -24.31 -8.96
C ASN A 319 -15.01 -24.06 -7.49
N SER A 320 -16.02 -23.22 -7.27
CA SER A 320 -16.53 -22.86 -5.94
C SER A 320 -17.03 -24.07 -5.15
N GLU A 321 -17.66 -25.06 -5.79
CA GLU A 321 -18.19 -26.26 -5.14
C GLU A 321 -17.08 -27.09 -4.50
N ILE A 322 -15.92 -27.19 -5.18
CA ILE A 322 -14.73 -27.88 -4.65
C ILE A 322 -14.15 -27.07 -3.48
N ALA A 323 -14.02 -25.75 -3.64
CA ALA A 323 -13.49 -24.90 -2.57
C ALA A 323 -14.36 -24.94 -1.31
N LEU A 324 -15.68 -24.98 -1.45
CA LEU A 324 -16.64 -25.00 -0.35
C LEU A 324 -16.77 -26.35 0.36
N GLN A 325 -16.19 -27.43 -0.17
CA GLN A 325 -16.02 -28.66 0.62
C GLN A 325 -15.06 -28.44 1.80
N ASN A 326 -14.27 -27.37 1.76
CA ASN A 326 -13.44 -26.98 2.86
C ASN A 326 -14.21 -26.19 3.93
N PRO A 327 -14.20 -26.63 5.21
CA PRO A 327 -14.96 -25.96 6.27
C PRO A 327 -14.50 -24.52 6.55
N VAL A 328 -13.21 -24.19 6.38
CA VAL A 328 -12.71 -22.82 6.57
C VAL A 328 -13.25 -21.91 5.47
N VAL A 329 -13.21 -22.35 4.21
CA VAL A 329 -13.76 -21.59 3.07
C VAL A 329 -15.28 -21.42 3.21
N ALA A 330 -16.00 -22.46 3.62
CA ALA A 330 -17.44 -22.39 3.87
C ALA A 330 -17.77 -21.40 5.00
N ALA A 331 -17.02 -21.42 6.11
CA ALA A 331 -17.19 -20.48 7.22
C ALA A 331 -16.89 -19.03 6.81
N LEU A 332 -15.88 -18.81 5.95
CA LEU A 332 -15.58 -17.49 5.40
C LEU A 332 -16.68 -17.00 4.46
N PHE A 333 -17.23 -17.89 3.63
CA PHE A 333 -18.36 -17.57 2.77
C PHE A 333 -19.60 -17.19 3.58
N GLN A 334 -19.88 -17.92 4.66
CA GLN A 334 -20.96 -17.60 5.59
C GLN A 334 -20.71 -16.27 6.32
N HIS A 335 -19.48 -16.02 6.77
CA HIS A 335 -19.09 -14.76 7.42
C HIS A 335 -19.33 -13.55 6.52
N TYR A 336 -19.08 -13.68 5.22
CA TYR A 336 -19.45 -12.64 4.27
C TYR A 336 -20.95 -12.32 4.33
N ILE A 337 -21.81 -13.33 4.20
CA ILE A 337 -23.26 -13.17 4.14
C ILE A 337 -23.79 -12.53 5.42
N ASP A 338 -23.37 -13.05 6.58
CA ASP A 338 -23.95 -12.66 7.86
C ASP A 338 -23.45 -11.30 8.35
N PHE A 339 -22.21 -10.92 8.03
CA PHE A 339 -21.55 -9.80 8.67
C PHE A 339 -21.03 -8.71 7.72
N LEU A 340 -20.46 -9.09 6.57
CA LEU A 340 -19.76 -8.14 5.69
C LEU A 340 -20.63 -7.60 4.56
N ALA A 341 -21.47 -8.44 3.96
CA ALA A 341 -22.38 -8.04 2.89
C ALA A 341 -23.33 -6.90 3.31
N PRO A 342 -23.86 -6.85 4.56
CA PRO A 342 -24.69 -5.74 5.01
C PRO A 342 -24.01 -4.36 4.95
N TRP A 343 -22.67 -4.29 4.92
CA TRP A 343 -21.94 -3.03 4.80
C TRP A 343 -22.19 -2.36 3.45
N TYR A 344 -22.35 -3.17 2.40
CA TYR A 344 -22.60 -2.72 1.03
C TYR A 344 -24.08 -2.43 0.75
N ASP A 345 -24.97 -2.99 1.57
CA ASP A 345 -26.42 -2.83 1.43
C ASP A 345 -26.96 -1.61 2.21
N LEU A 346 -26.08 -0.69 2.64
CA LEU A 346 -26.44 0.48 3.45
C LEU A 346 -27.64 1.26 2.86
N ASN A 347 -27.56 1.58 1.57
CA ASN A 347 -28.60 2.27 0.80
C ASN A 347 -29.20 1.35 -0.27
N ASP A 348 -29.41 0.07 0.07
CA ASP A 348 -30.07 -0.91 -0.79
C ASP A 348 -31.10 -1.72 0.00
N SER A 349 -32.38 -1.42 -0.23
CA SER A 349 -33.50 -2.13 0.39
C SER A 349 -33.68 -3.57 -0.13
N GLN A 350 -33.10 -3.91 -1.29
CA GLN A 350 -33.12 -5.27 -1.84
C GLN A 350 -31.99 -6.15 -1.29
N ASN A 351 -31.04 -5.55 -0.57
CA ASN A 351 -29.88 -6.23 0.00
C ASN A 351 -29.13 -7.07 -1.05
N LEU A 352 -28.81 -6.50 -2.21
CA LEU A 352 -28.29 -7.27 -3.34
C LEU A 352 -26.88 -7.84 -3.06
N PHE A 353 -26.08 -7.20 -2.22
CA PHE A 353 -24.79 -7.75 -1.80
C PHE A 353 -24.96 -8.91 -0.81
N THR A 354 -26.01 -8.90 0.02
CA THR A 354 -26.31 -10.02 0.92
C THR A 354 -27.00 -11.19 0.18
N THR A 355 -27.85 -10.90 -0.80
CA THR A 355 -28.72 -11.90 -1.42
C THR A 355 -28.19 -12.41 -2.75
N LEU A 356 -27.87 -11.52 -3.69
CA LEU A 356 -27.53 -11.88 -5.06
C LEU A 356 -26.03 -12.13 -5.24
N VAL A 357 -25.16 -11.32 -4.65
CA VAL A 357 -23.70 -11.45 -4.81
C VAL A 357 -23.17 -12.82 -4.37
N PRO A 358 -23.59 -13.44 -3.25
CA PRO A 358 -23.17 -14.80 -2.89
C PRO A 358 -23.63 -15.83 -3.92
N ALA A 359 -24.88 -15.74 -4.38
CA ALA A 359 -25.40 -16.65 -5.40
C ALA A 359 -24.61 -16.55 -6.71
N ARG A 360 -24.26 -15.32 -7.13
CA ARG A 360 -23.40 -15.08 -8.30
C ARG A 360 -21.97 -15.55 -8.07
N ALA A 361 -21.43 -15.37 -6.87
CA ALA A 361 -20.09 -15.84 -6.50
C ALA A 361 -19.95 -17.36 -6.67
N LEU A 362 -21.01 -18.14 -6.47
CA LEU A 362 -20.96 -19.59 -6.73
C LEU A 362 -20.72 -19.92 -8.21
N ALA A 363 -21.17 -19.07 -9.15
CA ALA A 363 -20.98 -19.26 -10.59
C ALA A 363 -19.80 -18.45 -11.16
N THR A 364 -19.37 -17.38 -10.49
CA THR A 364 -18.35 -16.45 -10.98
C THR A 364 -17.07 -16.54 -10.12
N PRO A 365 -16.00 -17.20 -10.60
CA PRO A 365 -14.81 -17.49 -9.80
C PRO A 365 -14.07 -16.25 -9.27
N ILE A 366 -14.05 -15.16 -10.05
CA ILE A 366 -13.47 -13.88 -9.65
C ILE A 366 -14.20 -13.34 -8.41
N LEU A 367 -15.54 -13.28 -8.47
CA LEU A 367 -16.35 -12.76 -7.38
C LEU A 367 -16.25 -13.65 -6.13
N PHE A 368 -16.23 -14.98 -6.30
CA PHE A 368 -15.96 -15.93 -5.21
C PHE A 368 -14.65 -15.62 -4.49
N LYS A 369 -13.57 -15.42 -5.25
CA LYS A 369 -12.26 -15.19 -4.67
C LYS A 369 -12.15 -13.85 -3.97
N ALA A 370 -12.77 -12.80 -4.51
CA ALA A 370 -12.84 -11.50 -3.84
C ALA A 370 -13.59 -11.59 -2.51
N LEU A 371 -14.71 -12.31 -2.49
CA LEU A 371 -15.54 -12.55 -1.29
C LEU A 371 -14.74 -13.28 -0.20
N ILE A 372 -14.08 -14.38 -0.53
CA ILE A 372 -13.27 -15.13 0.43
C ILE A 372 -12.05 -14.30 0.88
N ALA A 373 -11.41 -13.56 -0.04
CA ALA A 373 -10.28 -12.72 0.30
C ALA A 373 -10.64 -11.67 1.36
N PHE A 374 -11.73 -10.93 1.14
CA PHE A 374 -12.22 -9.93 2.07
C PHE A 374 -12.61 -10.54 3.42
N SER A 375 -13.35 -11.65 3.39
CA SER A 375 -13.81 -12.35 4.61
C SER A 375 -12.65 -12.86 5.46
N ALA A 376 -11.65 -13.48 4.83
CA ALA A 376 -10.46 -13.95 5.51
C ALA A 376 -9.66 -12.80 6.09
N CYS A 377 -9.51 -11.70 5.33
CA CYS A 377 -8.83 -10.51 5.81
C CYS A 377 -9.53 -9.94 7.06
N HIS A 378 -10.86 -9.81 7.06
CA HIS A 378 -11.58 -9.36 8.25
C HIS A 378 -11.38 -10.31 9.43
N LYS A 379 -11.56 -11.61 9.24
CA LYS A 379 -11.44 -12.64 10.27
C LYS A 379 -10.03 -12.80 10.85
N ALA A 380 -8.97 -12.56 10.07
CA ALA A 380 -7.58 -12.67 10.50
C ALA A 380 -7.25 -11.77 11.71
N GLY A 381 -7.93 -10.62 11.86
CA GLY A 381 -7.73 -9.78 13.06
C GLY A 381 -8.43 -10.27 14.32
N THR A 382 -9.23 -11.33 14.23
CA THR A 382 -9.93 -11.94 15.37
C THR A 382 -9.43 -13.34 15.67
N SER A 383 -8.83 -14.02 14.68
CA SER A 383 -8.27 -15.36 14.82
C SER A 383 -7.16 -15.58 13.82
N SER A 384 -6.02 -16.09 14.31
CA SER A 384 -4.86 -16.46 13.50
C SER A 384 -5.13 -17.62 12.54
N THR A 385 -6.23 -18.37 12.73
CA THR A 385 -6.66 -19.46 11.82
C THR A 385 -6.82 -18.98 10.37
N TYR A 386 -7.09 -17.69 10.16
CA TYR A 386 -7.34 -17.12 8.84
C TYR A 386 -6.15 -16.36 8.25
N ASP A 387 -5.00 -16.37 8.94
CA ASP A 387 -3.81 -15.66 8.51
C ASP A 387 -3.31 -16.17 7.14
N GLY A 388 -2.95 -15.23 6.26
CA GLY A 388 -2.47 -15.53 4.91
C GLY A 388 -3.55 -15.98 3.90
N ILE A 389 -4.68 -16.55 4.33
CA ILE A 389 -5.76 -17.00 3.43
C ILE A 389 -6.25 -15.86 2.54
N GLY A 390 -6.51 -14.69 3.14
CA GLY A 390 -6.98 -13.52 2.43
C GLY A 390 -6.05 -13.10 1.29
N ALA A 391 -4.74 -13.09 1.53
CA ALA A 391 -3.73 -12.74 0.54
C ALA A 391 -3.67 -13.75 -0.62
N ILE A 392 -3.85 -15.05 -0.36
CA ILE A 392 -3.83 -16.09 -1.40
C ILE A 392 -5.04 -15.96 -2.32
N TYR A 393 -6.25 -15.80 -1.75
CA TYR A 393 -7.48 -15.60 -2.52
C TYR A 393 -7.45 -14.26 -3.27
N HIS A 394 -6.97 -13.18 -2.64
CA HIS A 394 -6.77 -11.87 -3.27
C HIS A 394 -5.87 -11.98 -4.50
N ALA A 395 -4.67 -12.56 -4.32
CA ALA A 395 -3.72 -12.71 -5.41
C ALA A 395 -4.29 -13.55 -6.55
N SER A 396 -5.13 -14.55 -6.24
CA SER A 396 -5.82 -15.33 -7.27
C SER A 396 -6.91 -14.56 -7.98
N CYS A 397 -7.71 -13.79 -7.26
CA CYS A 397 -8.74 -12.94 -7.84
C CYS A 397 -8.13 -11.94 -8.81
N VAL A 398 -7.05 -11.26 -8.40
CA VAL A 398 -6.37 -10.25 -9.24
C VAL A 398 -5.81 -10.88 -10.53
N ARG A 399 -5.22 -12.09 -10.46
CA ARG A 399 -4.75 -12.78 -11.67
C ARG A 399 -5.86 -13.05 -12.67
N ASP A 400 -7.02 -13.48 -12.18
CA ASP A 400 -8.15 -13.80 -13.04
C ASP A 400 -8.81 -12.53 -13.60
N LEU A 401 -8.95 -11.48 -12.78
CA LEU A 401 -9.40 -10.16 -13.23
C LEU A 401 -8.51 -9.61 -14.34
N LEU A 402 -7.18 -9.66 -14.18
CA LEU A 402 -6.24 -9.20 -15.21
C LEU A 402 -6.37 -10.00 -16.53
N ALA A 403 -6.71 -11.28 -16.45
CA ALA A 403 -6.99 -12.11 -17.63
C ALA A 403 -8.34 -11.76 -18.29
N ALA A 404 -9.30 -11.26 -17.50
CA ALA A 404 -10.65 -10.91 -17.93
C ALA A 404 -10.81 -9.45 -18.40
N LEU A 405 -9.79 -8.59 -18.27
CA LEU A 405 -9.87 -7.16 -18.63
C LEU A 405 -10.24 -6.90 -20.11
N GLY A 406 -10.04 -7.86 -21.01
CA GLY A 406 -10.44 -7.77 -22.42
C GLY A 406 -11.91 -8.07 -22.69
N ASP A 407 -12.65 -8.61 -21.71
CA ASP A 407 -14.04 -9.11 -21.81
C ASP A 407 -14.97 -8.38 -20.81
N ALA A 408 -14.58 -7.16 -20.41
CA ALA A 408 -15.18 -6.38 -19.33
C ALA A 408 -16.51 -5.69 -19.70
N SER A 409 -17.11 -6.00 -20.86
CA SER A 409 -18.37 -5.44 -21.34
C SER A 409 -19.46 -6.52 -21.39
N GLY A 410 -20.69 -6.16 -20.99
CA GLY A 410 -21.84 -7.07 -21.00
C GLY A 410 -22.20 -7.62 -19.61
N GLU A 411 -22.66 -8.88 -19.55
CA GLU A 411 -23.31 -9.45 -18.35
C GLU A 411 -22.41 -9.54 -17.10
N LEU A 412 -21.08 -9.55 -17.29
CA LEU A 412 -20.08 -9.68 -16.22
C LEU A 412 -19.62 -8.32 -15.64
N GLN A 413 -20.03 -7.19 -16.23
CA GLN A 413 -19.65 -5.86 -15.74
C GLN A 413 -19.97 -5.69 -14.25
N GLY A 414 -21.19 -6.06 -13.85
CA GLY A 414 -21.61 -5.97 -12.45
C GLY A 414 -20.79 -6.89 -11.54
N ASP A 415 -20.41 -8.08 -12.00
CA ASP A 415 -19.64 -9.04 -11.21
C ASP A 415 -18.24 -8.51 -10.92
N TYR A 416 -17.61 -7.92 -11.93
CA TYR A 416 -16.27 -7.35 -11.78
C TYR A 416 -16.29 -6.06 -10.97
N LEU A 417 -17.35 -5.26 -11.09
CA LEU A 417 -17.58 -4.11 -10.22
C LEU A 417 -17.76 -4.55 -8.76
N ALA A 418 -18.63 -5.51 -8.48
CA ALA A 418 -18.80 -6.05 -7.12
C ALA A 418 -17.49 -6.64 -6.60
N ALA A 419 -16.78 -7.46 -7.40
CA ALA A 419 -15.51 -8.05 -7.00
C ALA A 419 -14.47 -6.97 -6.65
N THR A 420 -14.36 -5.90 -7.43
CA THR A 420 -13.43 -4.80 -7.14
C THR A 420 -13.83 -3.98 -5.92
N CYS A 421 -15.12 -3.77 -5.65
CA CYS A 421 -15.60 -3.21 -4.38
C CYS A 421 -15.23 -4.09 -3.16
N LEU A 422 -15.31 -5.43 -3.29
CA LEU A 422 -14.87 -6.36 -2.24
C LEU A 422 -13.34 -6.33 -2.04
N LEU A 423 -12.57 -6.33 -3.13
CA LEU A 423 -11.11 -6.20 -3.08
C LEU A 423 -10.67 -4.83 -2.53
N ARG A 424 -11.49 -3.80 -2.72
CA ARG A 424 -11.29 -2.48 -2.13
C ARG A 424 -11.41 -2.53 -0.62
N SER A 425 -12.43 -3.18 -0.06
CA SER A 425 -12.49 -3.37 1.39
C SER A 425 -11.37 -4.26 1.93
N PHE A 426 -10.94 -5.29 1.18
CA PHE A 426 -9.71 -6.03 1.51
C PHE A 426 -8.48 -5.10 1.59
N GLU A 427 -8.30 -4.20 0.63
CA GLU A 427 -7.19 -3.24 0.58
C GLU A 427 -7.22 -2.28 1.78
N ILE A 428 -8.40 -1.76 2.13
CA ILE A 428 -8.58 -0.88 3.31
C ILE A 428 -8.12 -1.61 4.58
N LEU A 429 -8.60 -2.83 4.81
CA LEU A 429 -8.27 -3.58 6.03
C LEU A 429 -6.82 -4.04 6.11
N SER A 430 -6.17 -4.27 4.96
CA SER A 430 -4.80 -4.81 4.90
C SER A 430 -3.72 -3.75 4.78
N ARG A 431 -4.01 -2.59 4.17
CA ARG A 431 -3.01 -1.59 3.79
C ARG A 431 -3.40 -0.16 4.16
N GLY A 432 -4.62 0.09 4.63
CA GLY A 432 -5.10 1.44 4.92
C GLY A 432 -5.96 2.03 3.81
N THR A 433 -6.78 3.03 4.16
CA THR A 433 -7.76 3.70 3.29
C THR A 433 -7.16 4.48 2.11
N ARG A 434 -5.92 4.97 2.26
CA ARG A 434 -5.24 5.83 1.26
C ARG A 434 -4.69 5.09 0.05
N HIS A 435 -4.48 3.78 0.13
CA HIS A 435 -4.17 2.94 -1.03
C HIS A 435 -5.40 2.89 -1.93
N GLN A 436 -5.28 2.96 -3.25
CA GLN A 436 -6.42 3.17 -4.17
C GLN A 436 -6.44 2.23 -5.39
N GLN A 437 -5.69 1.12 -5.38
CA GLN A 437 -5.55 0.30 -6.60
C GLN A 437 -6.88 -0.33 -7.01
N HIS A 438 -7.63 -0.89 -6.06
CA HIS A 438 -8.93 -1.51 -6.34
C HIS A 438 -10.05 -0.49 -6.50
N LEU A 439 -9.90 0.70 -5.90
CA LEU A 439 -10.81 1.83 -6.13
C LEU A 439 -10.78 2.31 -7.59
N LEU A 440 -9.57 2.40 -8.16
CA LEU A 440 -9.39 2.69 -9.59
C LEU A 440 -9.95 1.56 -10.47
N GLY A 441 -9.85 0.31 -10.03
CA GLY A 441 -10.47 -0.84 -10.69
C GLY A 441 -11.99 -0.75 -10.70
N ALA A 442 -12.61 -0.45 -9.56
CA ALA A 442 -14.05 -0.25 -9.45
C ALA A 442 -14.55 0.89 -10.35
N TYR A 443 -13.82 2.01 -10.37
CA TYR A 443 -14.11 3.11 -11.30
C TYR A 443 -14.08 2.66 -12.77
N ALA A 444 -13.07 1.89 -13.17
CA ALA A 444 -12.94 1.40 -14.54
C ALA A 444 -14.13 0.51 -14.95
N PHE A 445 -14.63 -0.36 -14.06
CA PHE A 445 -15.81 -1.19 -14.35
C PHE A 445 -17.13 -0.43 -14.25
N ALA A 446 -17.24 0.55 -13.35
CA ALA A 446 -18.41 1.41 -13.26
C ALA A 446 -18.56 2.32 -14.50
N THR A 447 -17.48 2.53 -15.26
CA THR A 447 -17.45 3.37 -16.47
C THR A 447 -17.25 2.58 -17.78
N SER A 448 -17.06 1.26 -17.73
CA SER A 448 -16.81 0.43 -18.93
C SER A 448 -18.03 0.28 -19.85
N GLY A 449 -19.23 0.56 -19.34
CA GLY A 449 -20.49 0.54 -20.06
C GLY A 449 -21.55 1.34 -19.29
N PRO A 450 -22.66 1.75 -19.94
CA PRO A 450 -23.70 2.54 -19.29
C PRO A 450 -24.39 1.74 -18.19
N ILE A 451 -24.34 2.24 -16.96
CA ILE A 451 -25.12 1.73 -15.83
C ILE A 451 -26.18 2.79 -15.51
N ASP A 452 -27.45 2.46 -15.72
CA ASP A 452 -28.55 3.33 -15.36
C ASP A 452 -28.76 3.30 -13.84
N LEU A 453 -28.43 4.40 -13.16
CA LEU A 453 -28.56 4.52 -11.71
C LEU A 453 -30.01 4.59 -11.22
N SER A 454 -30.99 4.77 -12.12
CA SER A 454 -32.41 4.71 -11.80
C SER A 454 -32.98 3.29 -11.85
N VAL A 455 -32.32 2.37 -12.56
CA VAL A 455 -32.76 0.98 -12.70
C VAL A 455 -32.11 0.13 -11.61
N ARG A 456 -32.94 -0.46 -10.76
CA ARG A 456 -32.47 -1.36 -9.70
C ARG A 456 -31.76 -2.57 -10.28
N GLY A 457 -30.58 -2.86 -9.74
CA GLY A 457 -29.79 -4.02 -10.11
C GLY A 457 -28.44 -4.01 -9.42
N TYR A 458 -27.76 -5.16 -9.41
CA TYR A 458 -26.48 -5.23 -8.72
C TYR A 458 -25.33 -4.42 -9.36
N PRO A 459 -25.31 -4.11 -10.68
CA PRO A 459 -24.35 -3.13 -11.21
C PRO A 459 -24.61 -1.73 -10.64
N GLN A 460 -25.88 -1.34 -10.51
CA GLN A 460 -26.32 -0.08 -9.90
C GLN A 460 -25.92 -0.04 -8.41
N ALA A 461 -26.19 -1.10 -7.66
CA ALA A 461 -25.75 -1.22 -6.26
C ALA A 461 -24.21 -1.16 -6.12
N GLY A 462 -23.47 -1.82 -7.01
CA GLY A 462 -22.01 -1.75 -7.06
C GLY A 462 -21.51 -0.33 -7.31
N THR A 463 -22.14 0.42 -8.22
CA THR A 463 -21.81 1.81 -8.50
C THR A 463 -22.07 2.72 -7.30
N TRP A 464 -23.19 2.54 -6.59
CA TRP A 464 -23.47 3.30 -5.37
C TRP A 464 -22.44 3.01 -4.26
N ASN A 465 -21.97 1.76 -4.16
CA ASN A 465 -20.89 1.40 -3.23
C ASN A 465 -19.56 2.06 -3.60
N TYR A 466 -19.17 1.98 -4.87
CA TYR A 466 -18.01 2.71 -5.39
C TYR A 466 -18.07 4.20 -5.04
N LEU A 467 -19.21 4.86 -5.27
CA LEU A 467 -19.36 6.29 -5.02
C LEU A 467 -19.15 6.65 -3.55
N ARG A 468 -19.70 5.88 -2.61
CA ARG A 468 -19.53 6.11 -1.17
C ARG A 468 -18.09 5.89 -0.71
N GLU A 469 -17.42 4.87 -1.23
CA GLU A 469 -16.00 4.63 -0.98
C GLU A 469 -15.12 5.75 -1.55
N GLU A 470 -15.46 6.25 -2.75
CA GLU A 470 -14.75 7.36 -3.38
C GLU A 470 -14.94 8.68 -2.61
N ILE A 471 -16.16 8.97 -2.13
CA ILE A 471 -16.43 10.10 -1.21
C ILE A 471 -15.58 9.99 0.05
N THR A 472 -15.51 8.79 0.65
CA THR A 472 -14.71 8.56 1.86
C THR A 472 -13.24 8.92 1.63
N VAL A 473 -12.65 8.44 0.53
CA VAL A 473 -11.25 8.75 0.20
C VAL A 473 -11.06 10.22 -0.17
N ALA A 474 -12.01 10.82 -0.88
CA ALA A 474 -11.95 12.23 -1.24
C ALA A 474 -11.91 13.15 -0.01
N LEU A 475 -12.70 12.82 1.01
CA LEU A 475 -12.73 13.54 2.29
C LEU A 475 -11.42 13.36 3.08
N GLU A 476 -10.94 12.12 3.21
CA GLU A 476 -9.69 11.84 3.95
C GLU A 476 -8.44 12.43 3.25
N CYS A 477 -8.41 12.39 1.92
CA CYS A 477 -7.28 12.86 1.12
C CYS A 477 -7.43 14.31 0.65
N ARG A 478 -8.56 14.98 0.94
CA ARG A 478 -8.90 16.35 0.53
C ARG A 478 -8.72 16.58 -0.98
N ARG A 479 -9.36 15.73 -1.78
CA ARG A 479 -9.31 15.78 -3.25
C ARG A 479 -10.70 15.64 -3.86
N PRO A 480 -10.92 16.04 -5.12
CA PRO A 480 -12.16 15.74 -5.84
C PRO A 480 -12.41 14.23 -5.95
N VAL A 481 -13.69 13.84 -6.07
CA VAL A 481 -14.12 12.48 -6.39
C VAL A 481 -14.03 12.22 -7.91
N ARG A 482 -13.75 10.97 -8.27
CA ARG A 482 -13.79 10.49 -9.65
C ARG A 482 -15.22 10.14 -10.06
N ILE A 483 -16.00 11.17 -10.36
CA ILE A 483 -17.29 11.05 -11.03
C ILE A 483 -17.14 11.65 -12.44
N SER A 484 -17.14 10.80 -13.46
CA SER A 484 -17.22 11.21 -14.86
C SER A 484 -18.66 11.01 -15.36
N SER A 485 -19.03 11.58 -16.51
CA SER A 485 -20.19 11.03 -17.23
C SER A 485 -19.86 9.55 -17.53
N PRO A 486 -20.57 8.57 -16.91
CA PRO A 486 -22.03 8.45 -16.86
C PRO A 486 -22.70 8.42 -15.47
N PHE A 487 -22.08 8.90 -14.38
CA PHE A 487 -22.68 8.84 -13.02
C PHE A 487 -23.87 9.80 -12.79
N GLU A 488 -24.58 10.23 -13.84
CA GLU A 488 -25.72 11.13 -13.69
C GLU A 488 -26.92 10.41 -13.07
N PHE A 489 -27.44 11.00 -11.99
CA PHE A 489 -28.66 10.56 -11.33
C PHE A 489 -29.60 11.74 -11.12
N VAL A 490 -30.84 11.58 -11.60
CA VAL A 490 -31.92 12.56 -11.45
C VAL A 490 -32.96 11.99 -10.49
N PRO A 491 -33.12 12.56 -9.28
CA PRO A 491 -34.12 12.12 -8.33
C PRO A 491 -35.55 12.24 -8.88
N THR A 492 -36.37 11.20 -8.71
CA THR A 492 -37.83 11.27 -8.90
C THR A 492 -38.55 11.47 -7.57
N TRP A 493 -39.77 12.00 -7.60
CA TRP A 493 -40.48 12.46 -6.39
C TRP A 493 -41.12 11.30 -5.60
N ASP A 494 -41.20 10.12 -6.20
CA ASP A 494 -41.84 8.90 -5.71
C ASP A 494 -40.83 7.81 -5.31
N MET A 495 -39.57 8.18 -5.08
CA MET A 495 -38.53 7.24 -4.75
C MET A 495 -38.65 6.68 -3.32
N PRO A 496 -38.28 5.40 -3.11
CA PRO A 496 -38.15 4.80 -1.79
C PRO A 496 -36.94 5.38 -1.02
N ASP A 497 -36.94 5.16 0.30
CA ASP A 497 -35.98 5.76 1.22
C ASP A 497 -34.51 5.48 0.89
N ASP A 498 -34.18 4.28 0.43
CA ASP A 498 -32.82 3.91 0.04
C ASP A 498 -32.32 4.73 -1.17
N MET A 499 -33.20 5.02 -2.12
CA MET A 499 -32.91 5.88 -3.26
C MET A 499 -32.82 7.36 -2.89
N TRP A 500 -33.59 7.83 -1.90
CA TRP A 500 -33.38 9.16 -1.31
C TRP A 500 -31.99 9.27 -0.66
N ALA A 501 -31.51 8.22 0.02
CA ALA A 501 -30.16 8.19 0.58
C ALA A 501 -29.06 8.13 -0.49
N ASN A 502 -29.29 7.44 -1.61
CA ASN A 502 -28.40 7.48 -2.78
C ASN A 502 -28.40 8.87 -3.46
N ALA A 503 -29.56 9.54 -3.52
CA ALA A 503 -29.69 10.89 -4.10
C ALA A 503 -28.77 11.90 -3.39
N ILE A 504 -28.79 11.94 -2.05
CA ILE A 504 -27.89 12.83 -1.30
C ILE A 504 -26.42 12.41 -1.40
N SER A 505 -26.13 11.13 -1.59
CA SER A 505 -24.76 10.66 -1.85
C SER A 505 -24.21 11.26 -3.16
N HIS A 506 -25.04 11.28 -4.22
CA HIS A 506 -24.70 11.91 -5.50
C HIS A 506 -24.58 13.44 -5.39
N ILE A 507 -25.49 14.11 -4.67
CA ILE A 507 -25.40 15.56 -4.42
C ILE A 507 -24.11 15.89 -3.65
N LEU A 508 -23.80 15.13 -2.60
CA LEU A 508 -22.57 15.30 -1.82
C LEU A 508 -21.33 15.14 -2.70
N ALA A 509 -21.29 14.14 -3.59
CA ALA A 509 -20.19 13.94 -4.53
C ALA A 509 -19.93 15.18 -5.41
N LYS A 510 -21.00 15.82 -5.92
CA LYS A 510 -20.89 17.07 -6.68
C LYS A 510 -20.35 18.23 -5.84
N ILE A 511 -20.79 18.33 -4.57
CA ILE A 511 -20.31 19.37 -3.64
C ILE A 511 -18.84 19.14 -3.28
N VAL A 512 -18.41 17.89 -3.07
CA VAL A 512 -17.01 17.53 -2.81
C VAL A 512 -16.12 17.92 -4.00
N ASN A 513 -16.57 17.69 -5.24
CA ASN A 513 -15.87 18.18 -6.42
C ASN A 513 -15.76 19.70 -6.44
N PHE A 514 -16.88 20.40 -6.28
CA PHE A 514 -16.88 21.86 -6.25
C PHE A 514 -15.95 22.42 -5.15
N PHE A 515 -15.89 21.78 -3.98
CA PHE A 515 -15.08 22.21 -2.86
C PHE A 515 -13.58 22.00 -3.05
N PHE A 516 -13.16 20.90 -3.70
CA PHE A 516 -11.75 20.54 -3.87
C PHE A 516 -11.19 20.78 -5.28
N GLU A 517 -11.99 21.22 -6.25
CA GLU A 517 -11.50 21.59 -7.58
C GLU A 517 -10.60 22.83 -7.50
N GLU A 518 -9.43 22.78 -8.14
CA GLU A 518 -8.52 23.93 -8.23
C GLU A 518 -9.16 25.04 -9.09
N GLU A 519 -8.95 26.30 -8.72
CA GLU A 519 -9.47 27.47 -9.45
C GLU A 519 -8.95 27.50 -10.90
N THR A 520 -9.72 26.95 -11.82
CA THR A 520 -9.41 26.94 -13.27
C THR A 520 -9.79 28.26 -13.92
N GLY A 521 -9.36 29.40 -13.37
CA GLY A 521 -9.61 30.73 -13.94
C GLY A 521 -11.09 31.06 -14.20
N VAL A 522 -12.02 30.32 -13.57
CA VAL A 522 -13.47 30.50 -13.69
C VAL A 522 -13.84 31.75 -12.89
N GLY A 523 -14.55 32.70 -13.52
CA GLY A 523 -14.91 33.95 -12.85
C GLY A 523 -15.80 33.74 -11.61
N THR A 524 -15.62 34.56 -10.57
CA THR A 524 -16.31 34.50 -9.27
C THR A 524 -17.84 34.39 -9.39
N LEU A 525 -18.45 35.02 -10.40
CA LEU A 525 -19.90 34.96 -10.65
C LEU A 525 -20.36 33.54 -11.05
N ALA A 526 -19.58 32.83 -11.86
CA ALA A 526 -19.90 31.46 -12.26
C ALA A 526 -19.76 30.49 -11.08
N MET A 527 -18.73 30.66 -10.24
CA MET A 527 -18.59 29.89 -8.99
C MET A 527 -19.74 30.15 -8.02
N SER A 528 -20.15 31.41 -7.83
CA SER A 528 -21.30 31.77 -7.00
C SER A 528 -22.62 31.15 -7.51
N THR A 529 -22.82 31.16 -8.84
CA THR A 529 -24.00 30.55 -9.47
C THR A 529 -24.02 29.03 -9.29
N ALA A 530 -22.86 28.37 -9.47
CA ALA A 530 -22.71 26.94 -9.27
C ALA A 530 -22.97 26.55 -7.80
N LEU A 531 -22.38 27.28 -6.85
CA LEU A 531 -22.61 27.08 -5.42
C LEU A 531 -24.10 27.25 -5.05
N GLY A 532 -24.75 28.29 -5.59
CA GLY A 532 -26.18 28.52 -5.40
C GLY A 532 -27.06 27.40 -5.98
N THR A 533 -26.60 26.73 -7.05
CA THR A 533 -27.29 25.56 -7.62
C THR A 533 -27.16 24.34 -6.69
N LEU A 534 -25.94 24.04 -6.22
CA LEU A 534 -25.70 22.95 -5.28
C LEU A 534 -26.47 23.13 -3.95
N ALA A 535 -26.53 24.36 -3.45
CA ALA A 535 -27.32 24.68 -2.26
C ALA A 535 -28.83 24.45 -2.49
N LYS A 536 -29.36 24.78 -3.67
CA LYS A 536 -30.75 24.49 -4.05
C LYS A 536 -31.00 22.99 -4.16
N ASP A 537 -30.05 22.20 -4.66
CA ASP A 537 -30.18 20.75 -4.75
C ASP A 537 -30.32 20.13 -3.35
N VAL A 538 -29.49 20.53 -2.38
CA VAL A 538 -29.59 20.08 -0.97
C VAL A 538 -30.91 20.53 -0.34
N ALA A 539 -31.31 21.78 -0.53
CA ALA A 539 -32.57 22.31 0.02
C ALA A 539 -33.79 21.59 -0.57
N SER A 540 -33.78 21.33 -1.88
CA SER A 540 -34.81 20.57 -2.58
C SER A 540 -34.88 19.14 -2.05
N TRP A 541 -33.73 18.46 -1.88
CA TRP A 541 -33.69 17.12 -1.30
C TRP A 541 -34.32 17.10 0.10
N ARG A 542 -33.95 18.04 0.99
CA ARG A 542 -34.53 18.14 2.34
C ARG A 542 -36.04 18.37 2.34
N ALA A 543 -36.53 19.26 1.47
CA ALA A 543 -37.95 19.63 1.42
C ALA A 543 -38.86 18.46 1.02
N HIS A 544 -38.32 17.48 0.27
CA HIS A 544 -39.08 16.34 -0.25
C HIS A 544 -38.84 15.03 0.51
N LEU A 545 -38.03 15.06 1.57
CA LEU A 545 -37.76 13.87 2.37
C LEU A 545 -39.05 13.26 2.95
N PRO A 546 -39.24 11.94 2.81
CA PRO A 546 -40.30 11.22 3.51
C PRO A 546 -40.19 11.38 5.04
N LYS A 547 -41.32 11.28 5.73
CA LYS A 547 -41.37 11.39 7.22
C LYS A 547 -40.51 10.35 7.93
N SER A 548 -40.19 9.23 7.27
CA SER A 548 -39.32 8.17 7.77
C SER A 548 -37.87 8.61 8.02
N PHE A 549 -37.40 9.68 7.36
CA PHE A 549 -36.09 10.27 7.61
C PHE A 549 -36.03 11.15 8.87
N ARG A 550 -37.16 11.36 9.56
CA ARG A 550 -37.15 12.10 10.83
C ARG A 550 -36.63 11.19 11.95
N PRO A 551 -35.82 11.73 12.88
CA PRO A 551 -35.45 10.99 14.08
C PRO A 551 -36.72 10.54 14.83
N PHE A 552 -36.78 9.28 15.25
CA PHE A 552 -37.91 8.78 16.05
C PHE A 552 -37.76 9.17 17.53
N SER A 553 -36.57 9.57 17.95
CA SER A 553 -36.27 10.05 19.30
C SER A 553 -35.05 10.96 19.29
N MET A 554 -35.00 11.87 20.26
CA MET A 554 -33.83 12.68 20.62
C MET A 554 -33.40 12.44 22.07
N ALA A 555 -33.86 11.34 22.68
CA ALA A 555 -33.55 11.01 24.06
C ALA A 555 -32.04 10.79 24.26
N PRO A 556 -31.42 11.25 25.37
CA PRO A 556 -29.99 11.09 25.60
C PRO A 556 -29.57 9.61 25.60
N LYS A 557 -28.55 9.25 24.82
CA LYS A 557 -27.83 7.98 24.92
C LYS A 557 -26.72 8.11 25.95
N LEU A 558 -26.65 7.19 26.91
CA LEU A 558 -25.64 7.21 27.96
C LEU A 558 -24.23 7.26 27.36
N GLY A 559 -23.38 8.15 27.87
CA GLY A 559 -21.99 8.31 27.42
C GLY A 559 -21.83 9.09 26.11
N ASN A 560 -22.91 9.47 25.43
CA ASN A 560 -22.84 10.25 24.20
C ASN A 560 -22.51 11.72 24.52
N PRO A 561 -21.34 12.25 24.12
CA PRO A 561 -21.03 13.66 24.28
C PRO A 561 -21.69 14.53 23.21
N PHE A 562 -22.25 13.92 22.15
CA PHE A 562 -22.90 14.60 21.03
C PHE A 562 -24.43 14.58 21.18
N PRO A 563 -25.18 15.33 20.33
CA PRO A 563 -26.63 15.20 20.25
C PRO A 563 -27.05 13.75 19.96
N SER A 564 -28.03 13.24 20.72
CA SER A 564 -28.55 11.89 20.49
C SER A 564 -29.64 11.91 19.44
N ILE A 565 -29.38 11.27 18.29
CA ILE A 565 -30.26 11.31 17.10
C ILE A 565 -30.59 9.87 16.67
N TRP A 566 -31.79 9.41 17.03
CA TRP A 566 -32.20 8.02 16.81
C TRP A 566 -32.95 7.86 15.49
N MET A 567 -32.41 7.06 14.57
CA MET A 567 -32.95 6.89 13.23
C MET A 567 -33.54 5.49 13.04
N VAL A 568 -34.60 5.38 12.23
CA VAL A 568 -35.33 4.11 12.07
C VAL A 568 -34.53 3.10 11.25
N GLN A 569 -33.89 3.52 10.17
CA GLN A 569 -33.15 2.64 9.26
C GLN A 569 -31.73 3.14 9.00
N ARG A 570 -30.85 2.21 8.61
CA ARG A 570 -29.46 2.49 8.30
C ARG A 570 -29.25 3.51 7.17
N CYS A 571 -30.10 3.49 6.14
CA CYS A 571 -30.05 4.48 5.06
C CYS A 571 -30.47 5.88 5.52
N HIS A 572 -31.33 6.00 6.54
CA HIS A 572 -31.69 7.30 7.13
C HIS A 572 -30.51 7.91 7.89
N ILE A 573 -29.74 7.09 8.62
CA ILE A 573 -28.51 7.53 9.31
C ILE A 573 -27.54 8.12 8.29
N ALA A 574 -27.21 7.34 7.26
CA ALA A 574 -26.27 7.75 6.22
C ALA A 574 -26.75 8.96 5.44
N GLY A 575 -28.04 8.98 5.06
CA GLY A 575 -28.64 10.11 4.36
C GLY A 575 -28.57 11.41 5.17
N ALA A 576 -28.88 11.36 6.46
CA ALA A 576 -28.76 12.52 7.35
C ALA A 576 -27.29 12.97 7.51
N GLN A 577 -26.35 12.03 7.69
CA GLN A 577 -24.93 12.35 7.82
C GLN A 577 -24.37 13.01 6.55
N TYR A 578 -24.68 12.48 5.37
CA TYR A 578 -24.23 13.05 4.11
C TYR A 578 -24.88 14.41 3.82
N CYS A 579 -26.12 14.62 4.28
CA CYS A 579 -26.77 15.91 4.17
C CYS A 579 -26.15 16.96 5.09
N ALA A 580 -25.81 16.60 6.33
CA ALA A 580 -25.11 17.48 7.26
C ALA A 580 -23.70 17.82 6.74
N LEU A 581 -22.98 16.84 6.19
CA LEU A 581 -21.67 17.06 5.58
C LEU A 581 -21.75 17.96 4.33
N ALA A 582 -22.79 17.79 3.50
CA ALA A 582 -23.03 18.67 2.36
C ALA A 582 -23.23 20.13 2.81
N GLU A 583 -23.95 20.37 3.92
CA GLU A 583 -24.12 21.72 4.49
C GLU A 583 -22.80 22.31 5.01
N ILE A 584 -21.96 21.51 5.66
CA ILE A 584 -20.61 21.92 6.10
C ILE A 584 -19.80 22.39 4.90
N LEU A 585 -19.71 21.57 3.84
CA LEU A 585 -18.93 21.91 2.65
C LEU A 585 -19.47 23.16 1.94
N LEU A 586 -20.80 23.31 1.86
CA LEU A 586 -21.42 24.52 1.29
C LEU A 586 -21.11 25.78 2.11
N ALA A 587 -21.10 25.69 3.45
CA ALA A 587 -20.73 26.80 4.33
C ALA A 587 -19.25 27.18 4.16
N LEU A 588 -18.35 26.20 4.13
CA LEU A 588 -16.92 26.43 3.88
C LEU A 588 -16.68 27.06 2.49
N SER A 589 -17.39 26.59 1.46
CA SER A 589 -17.34 27.19 0.12
C SER A 589 -17.81 28.65 0.11
N ARG A 590 -18.87 28.98 0.86
CA ARG A 590 -19.34 30.38 0.98
C ARG A 590 -18.30 31.25 1.67
N GLN A 591 -17.68 30.77 2.76
CA GLN A 591 -16.60 31.48 3.44
C GLN A 591 -15.43 31.77 2.50
N HIS A 592 -14.97 30.77 1.73
CA HIS A 592 -13.89 30.96 0.76
C HIS A 592 -14.23 32.03 -0.30
N LEU A 593 -15.46 32.05 -0.82
CA LEU A 593 -15.91 33.07 -1.77
C LEU A 593 -16.09 34.44 -1.10
N SER A 594 -16.58 34.49 0.14
CA SER A 594 -16.82 35.72 0.90
C SER A 594 -15.55 36.37 1.41
N MET A 595 -14.42 35.66 1.57
CA MET A 595 -13.14 36.30 1.87
C MET A 595 -12.69 37.33 0.81
N SER A 596 -13.33 37.34 -0.37
CA SER A 596 -13.17 38.38 -1.40
C SER A 596 -14.08 39.61 -1.24
N ALA A 597 -15.10 39.56 -0.38
CA ALA A 597 -16.08 40.61 -0.13
C ALA A 597 -16.34 40.77 1.37
N SER A 598 -16.00 41.94 1.94
CA SER A 598 -16.10 42.31 3.36
C SER A 598 -17.52 42.17 3.98
N ASP A 599 -18.00 40.95 4.22
CA ASP A 599 -19.30 40.67 4.85
C ASP A 599 -19.13 39.76 6.07
N THR A 600 -19.14 40.38 7.26
CA THR A 600 -18.78 39.75 8.55
C THR A 600 -19.93 39.00 9.21
N MET A 601 -21.18 39.28 8.85
CA MET A 601 -22.35 38.60 9.43
C MET A 601 -22.58 37.22 8.80
N ALA A 602 -22.34 37.08 7.49
CA ALA A 602 -22.47 35.81 6.80
C ALA A 602 -21.47 34.75 7.29
N THR A 603 -20.29 35.17 7.74
CA THR A 603 -19.25 34.27 8.26
C THR A 603 -19.60 33.68 9.63
N GLU A 604 -20.27 34.44 10.52
CA GLU A 604 -20.70 33.93 11.83
C GLU A 604 -21.79 32.87 11.71
N ASP A 605 -22.76 33.07 10.82
CA ASP A 605 -23.82 32.09 10.53
C ASP A 605 -23.24 30.80 9.93
N ASP A 606 -22.25 30.91 9.03
CA ASP A 606 -21.57 29.76 8.44
C ASP A 606 -20.72 28.99 9.48
N GLU A 607 -20.01 29.67 10.37
CA GLU A 607 -19.26 29.03 11.47
C GLU A 607 -20.19 28.27 12.44
N ALA A 608 -21.32 28.89 12.81
CA ALA A 608 -22.33 28.24 13.64
C ALA A 608 -22.90 26.99 12.94
N CYS A 609 -23.22 27.10 11.66
CA CYS A 609 -23.68 25.97 10.84
C CYS A 609 -22.64 24.83 10.82
N ILE A 610 -21.36 25.13 10.56
CA ILE A 610 -20.28 24.13 10.50
C ILE A 610 -20.19 23.37 11.82
N ARG A 611 -20.16 24.09 12.95
CA ARG A 611 -20.07 23.49 14.29
C ARG A 611 -21.28 22.61 14.59
N ASP A 612 -22.49 23.12 14.40
CA ASP A 612 -23.72 22.40 14.73
C ASP A 612 -23.86 21.13 13.87
N LYS A 613 -23.46 21.19 12.59
CA LYS A 613 -23.49 20.05 11.68
C LYS A 613 -22.37 19.05 11.95
N ALA A 614 -21.19 19.47 12.38
CA ALA A 614 -20.14 18.56 12.81
C ALA A 614 -20.60 17.73 14.03
N LEU A 615 -21.30 18.36 14.98
CA LEU A 615 -21.92 17.67 16.11
C LEU A 615 -23.07 16.75 15.66
N GLU A 616 -23.86 17.15 14.68
CA GLU A 616 -24.92 16.31 14.09
C GLU A 616 -24.34 15.03 13.45
N VAL A 617 -23.26 15.13 12.66
CA VAL A 617 -22.59 13.98 12.03
C VAL A 617 -22.05 13.02 13.08
N CYS A 618 -21.39 13.54 14.12
CA CYS A 618 -20.87 12.73 15.23
C CYS A 618 -22.00 12.10 16.06
N GLY A 619 -23.08 12.86 16.32
CA GLY A 619 -24.25 12.39 17.05
C GLY A 619 -25.01 11.27 16.34
N LEU A 620 -25.19 11.39 15.02
CA LEU A 620 -25.75 10.32 14.18
C LEU A 620 -24.90 9.06 14.23
N ALA A 621 -23.58 9.18 14.17
CA ALA A 621 -22.65 8.06 14.27
C ALA A 621 -22.73 7.38 15.65
N TYR A 622 -22.61 8.15 16.72
CA TYR A 622 -22.56 7.64 18.09
C TYR A 622 -23.88 6.99 18.52
N THR A 623 -25.00 7.62 18.17
CA THR A 623 -26.32 7.19 18.64
C THR A 623 -26.71 5.83 18.08
N ASN A 624 -26.32 5.53 16.84
CA ASN A 624 -26.82 4.37 16.11
C ASN A 624 -25.76 3.26 15.98
N ASP A 625 -26.05 2.08 16.51
CA ASP A 625 -25.08 0.96 16.58
C ASP A 625 -24.98 0.12 15.29
N ASN A 626 -25.56 0.61 14.19
CA ASN A 626 -25.55 -0.12 12.93
C ASN A 626 -24.15 -0.10 12.27
N VAL A 627 -23.54 -1.27 12.13
CA VAL A 627 -22.17 -1.41 11.60
C VAL A 627 -22.02 -0.87 10.17
N ALA A 628 -23.01 -1.06 9.29
CA ALA A 628 -22.95 -0.56 7.91
C ALA A 628 -22.93 0.98 7.87
N ALA A 629 -23.71 1.63 8.74
CA ALA A 629 -23.67 3.08 8.89
C ALA A 629 -22.31 3.54 9.45
N ARG A 630 -21.75 2.84 10.45
CA ARG A 630 -20.43 3.15 11.01
C ARG A 630 -19.31 3.08 9.95
N VAL A 631 -19.31 2.04 9.11
CA VAL A 631 -18.33 1.88 8.01
C VAL A 631 -18.36 3.07 7.04
N ASN A 632 -19.55 3.60 6.75
CA ASN A 632 -19.71 4.74 5.83
C ASN A 632 -19.58 6.11 6.53
N ALA A 633 -19.39 6.13 7.85
CA ALA A 633 -19.19 7.35 8.64
C ALA A 633 -17.71 7.73 8.78
N PHE A 634 -16.75 6.83 8.52
CA PHE A 634 -15.31 7.13 8.72
C PHE A 634 -14.84 8.35 7.92
N GLY A 635 -15.18 8.45 6.63
CA GLY A 635 -14.85 9.63 5.81
C GLY A 635 -15.48 10.92 6.34
N PRO A 636 -16.81 10.97 6.56
CA PRO A 636 -17.47 12.10 7.19
C PRO A 636 -16.85 12.51 8.52
N LEU A 637 -16.57 11.56 9.42
CA LEU A 637 -15.97 11.82 10.74
C LEU A 637 -14.53 12.35 10.63
N ALA A 638 -13.73 11.80 9.72
CA ALA A 638 -12.37 12.27 9.46
C ALA A 638 -12.34 13.72 8.98
N PHE A 639 -13.33 14.13 8.17
CA PHE A 639 -13.44 15.49 7.69
C PHE A 639 -14.06 16.44 8.71
N CYS A 640 -15.26 16.13 9.22
CA CYS A 640 -16.00 17.07 10.08
C CYS A 640 -15.43 17.14 11.50
N GLY A 641 -14.75 16.09 11.98
CA GLY A 641 -14.12 16.07 13.30
C GLY A 641 -13.11 17.20 13.50
N ARG A 642 -12.53 17.71 12.41
CA ARG A 642 -11.62 18.85 12.41
C ARG A 642 -12.23 20.12 12.99
N TYR A 643 -13.54 20.28 12.90
CA TYR A 643 -14.28 21.45 13.36
C TYR A 643 -14.83 21.32 14.79
N LEU A 644 -14.46 20.26 15.52
CA LEU A 644 -14.77 20.13 16.94
C LEU A 644 -13.86 21.03 17.77
N THR A 645 -14.45 21.88 18.62
CA THR A 645 -13.73 22.83 19.47
C THR A 645 -13.59 22.31 20.90
N GLU A 646 -14.64 21.71 21.46
CA GLU A 646 -14.64 21.24 22.84
C GLU A 646 -13.81 19.95 23.02
N GLU A 647 -13.00 19.91 24.08
CA GLU A 647 -12.17 18.75 24.42
C GLU A 647 -13.00 17.48 24.65
N SER A 648 -14.20 17.62 25.24
CA SER A 648 -15.13 16.52 25.47
C SER A 648 -15.62 15.88 24.17
N HIS A 649 -15.90 16.70 23.14
CA HIS A 649 -16.30 16.23 21.81
C HIS A 649 -15.11 15.59 21.07
N ARG A 650 -13.91 16.17 21.16
CA ARG A 650 -12.69 15.62 20.56
C ARG A 650 -12.32 14.26 21.13
N SER A 651 -12.32 14.15 22.46
CA SER A 651 -12.09 12.88 23.16
C SER A 651 -13.18 11.86 22.83
N GLY A 652 -14.45 12.29 22.83
CA GLY A 652 -15.57 11.46 22.43
C GLY A 652 -15.48 10.91 21.00
N LEU A 653 -14.95 11.69 20.06
CA LEU A 653 -14.71 11.25 18.68
C LEU A 653 -13.60 10.20 18.62
N ILE A 654 -12.50 10.38 19.34
CA ILE A 654 -11.41 9.41 19.40
C ILE A 654 -11.92 8.07 19.96
N ASP A 655 -12.63 8.12 21.10
CA ASP A 655 -13.19 6.92 21.73
C ASP A 655 -14.18 6.21 20.80
N MET A 656 -15.03 6.97 20.10
CA MET A 656 -15.97 6.44 19.11
C MET A 656 -15.26 5.77 17.93
N LEU A 657 -14.18 6.36 17.40
CA LEU A 657 -13.39 5.76 16.32
C LEU A 657 -12.72 4.45 16.77
N LEU A 658 -12.19 4.40 17.99
CA LEU A 658 -11.61 3.19 18.58
C LEU A 658 -12.69 2.12 18.82
N ASP A 659 -13.89 2.47 19.29
CA ASP A 659 -15.01 1.53 19.41
C ASP A 659 -15.41 0.96 18.05
N PHE A 660 -15.53 1.82 17.03
CA PHE A 660 -15.95 1.41 15.69
C PHE A 660 -14.91 0.50 15.02
N ASN A 661 -13.63 0.64 15.36
CA ASN A 661 -12.57 -0.24 14.90
C ASN A 661 -12.76 -1.70 15.34
N ILE A 662 -13.35 -1.96 16.51
CA ILE A 662 -13.48 -3.33 17.05
C ILE A 662 -14.29 -4.24 16.11
N PRO A 663 -15.54 -3.93 15.72
CA PRO A 663 -16.31 -4.78 14.82
C PRO A 663 -15.89 -4.66 13.34
N THR A 664 -15.41 -3.49 12.91
CA THR A 664 -15.11 -3.23 11.48
C THR A 664 -13.69 -3.58 11.07
N ARG A 665 -12.76 -3.57 12.03
CA ARG A 665 -11.30 -3.52 11.81
C ARG A 665 -10.82 -2.37 10.94
N TRP A 666 -11.63 -1.32 10.76
CA TRP A 666 -11.24 -0.19 9.93
C TRP A 666 -10.00 0.50 10.49
N PRO A 667 -9.01 0.88 9.67
CA PRO A 667 -7.76 1.46 10.14
C PRO A 667 -7.97 2.91 10.63
N VAL A 668 -8.32 3.09 11.90
CA VAL A 668 -8.68 4.41 12.47
C VAL A 668 -7.49 5.24 12.93
N GLN A 669 -6.32 4.63 13.17
CA GLN A 669 -5.15 5.34 13.68
C GLN A 669 -4.71 6.52 12.78
N PRO A 670 -4.65 6.37 11.44
CA PRO A 670 -4.34 7.51 10.56
C PRO A 670 -5.36 8.66 10.64
N ILE A 671 -6.64 8.36 10.91
CA ILE A 671 -7.69 9.37 11.07
C ILE A 671 -7.47 10.13 12.40
N ILE A 672 -7.25 9.39 13.49
CA ILE A 672 -7.01 9.96 14.81
C ILE A 672 -5.78 10.87 14.79
N GLN A 673 -4.69 10.44 14.17
CA GLN A 673 -3.47 11.23 14.06
C GLN A 673 -3.72 12.54 13.27
N ASP A 674 -4.35 12.49 12.10
CA ASP A 674 -4.65 13.70 11.30
C ASP A 674 -5.55 14.71 12.05
N LEU A 675 -6.51 14.21 12.83
CA LEU A 675 -7.37 15.04 13.67
C LEU A 675 -6.59 15.72 14.80
N GLN A 676 -5.75 14.96 15.51
CA GLN A 676 -4.95 15.48 16.62
C GLN A 676 -3.93 16.52 16.15
N GLU A 677 -3.21 16.24 15.05
CA GLU A 677 -2.27 17.19 14.42
C GLU A 677 -2.99 18.48 14.03
N HIS A 678 -4.21 18.38 13.50
CA HIS A 678 -5.00 19.56 13.16
C HIS A 678 -5.42 20.38 14.37
N TRP A 679 -5.97 19.75 15.42
CA TRP A 679 -6.39 20.48 16.61
C TRP A 679 -5.21 21.17 17.29
N GLN A 680 -4.04 20.53 17.34
CA GLN A 680 -2.80 21.12 17.85
C GLN A 680 -2.35 22.34 17.02
N SER A 681 -2.50 22.29 15.69
CA SER A 681 -2.15 23.41 14.81
C SER A 681 -3.03 24.66 15.00
N ILE A 682 -4.26 24.48 15.51
CA ILE A 682 -5.17 25.61 15.81
C ILE A 682 -4.84 26.20 17.18
N GLU A 683 -4.43 25.38 18.14
CA GLU A 683 -4.12 25.80 19.52
C GLU A 683 -2.74 26.45 19.66
N ASN A 684 -1.79 26.08 18.79
CA ASN A 684 -0.45 26.67 18.69
C ASN A 684 -0.20 27.23 17.27
N PRO A 685 -0.88 28.33 16.89
CA PRO A 685 -0.89 28.85 15.52
C PRO A 685 0.43 29.47 15.03
#